data_AF-A7NH15-F1
#
_entry.id   AF-A7NH15-F1
#
_cell.length_a   1.000
_cell.length_b   1.000
_cell.length_c   1.000
_cell.angle_alpha   90.00
_cell.angle_beta   90.00
_cell.angle_gamma   90.00
#
_symmetry.space_group_name_H-M   'P 1'
#
loop_
_entity.id
_entity.type
_entity.pdbx_description
1 polymer ?
#
loop_
_entity_poly.entity_id
_entity_poly.type
_entity_poly.pdbx_seq_one_letter_code
_entity_poly.pdbx_strand_id
1 'polypeptide(L)'
;MSITIIAVTRAGARLAERLAPELNAVARVPAKFAGEAIIATPYTASLSDEVRYWWGRSRALALIMASGIAVRTIVPLISHKTTDPAVVCLDEAGRFVIPLIGGHQAGANDLARRIAALTGGQAAITTASDTQGFPALDMIGRNKGWRIAGDSALTHTMACLVNGDLIGCWVEPDLPDARRWMENHLALCPNIEFVNTAADLMDARYAAALLVTHHQINDLWKKLRAKSVRYLPPVLVVGIGCRRGVSVDELYDALRTTLADAGLDERCVGALATAEIKADEPGLIALANRLAIPLHVVSTAELAALDATKFSRSAATVHFDLPGVAEPCAVIVSGGPLLVPKRAFPRCTIATTLAEHGTLRGTRHMGAHGSTRIGTNSHGSIVSHPAPNREHPSHPRKSVVPSRPTIPKHDQPSGVLTLVSIGPGDPQHLTFAAREALRRAEIVAGYRVYIDLALPLLQPHQEVLVTPAMGDEAGRARHAIELARAGRRVALISSGDIGIYAMAAPVFEALRDDGWTGDDPVVEVIPGISAFQALAARLGAPVSHDFCVISLSDLLTPWEVIERRLRAAAQADFVVALYNPRSRGRDWQLDAALRILRTHRPPTTPVAFGRNVSRDDEHVILTTLAAADPLDADMFTVVLVGNSQSYMLGERMATPRGYTARAQSEANRSEAFPASNQTPREYPIVLTDTSRLSAIVIGGGAVGERKVRGLLEVGASVRLVSPTATPQLAAWAEAGRITWDQRAYTQGDLAGALLAFAATSDRSVNSRIARDAAVAGILCNVADAPEEGCFHVPAVYRSGGVTIAVSSGGAAPARAAALRDAIAQWLGQSLNIEGHR
;
A
#
# COMPACT_ATOMS: atom_id res chain seq x y z
N MET A 1 7.70 -20.19 -15.93
CA MET A 1 8.21 -19.97 -14.56
C MET A 1 8.31 -21.31 -13.87
N SER A 2 9.45 -21.60 -13.25
CA SER A 2 9.83 -22.93 -12.74
C SER A 2 9.36 -23.17 -11.30
N ILE A 3 9.28 -24.46 -10.92
CA ILE A 3 9.14 -24.91 -9.54
C ILE A 3 10.55 -25.01 -8.93
N THR A 4 10.70 -24.64 -7.67
CA THR A 4 11.97 -24.84 -6.93
C THR A 4 11.73 -25.69 -5.70
N ILE A 5 12.58 -26.70 -5.49
CA ILE A 5 12.56 -27.61 -4.34
C ILE A 5 13.74 -27.25 -3.44
N ILE A 6 13.49 -26.97 -2.16
CA ILE A 6 14.53 -26.62 -1.18
C ILE A 6 14.49 -27.64 -0.04
N ALA A 7 15.59 -28.35 0.17
CA ALA A 7 15.74 -29.28 1.29
C ALA A 7 16.73 -28.77 2.35
N VAL A 8 16.64 -29.32 3.57
CA VAL A 8 17.52 -28.94 4.70
C VAL A 8 18.20 -30.12 5.39
N THR A 9 17.76 -31.35 5.13
CA THR A 9 18.30 -32.58 5.71
C THR A 9 18.91 -33.48 4.63
N ARG A 10 19.70 -34.48 5.05
CA ARG A 10 20.26 -35.50 4.16
C ARG A 10 19.18 -36.30 3.43
N ALA A 11 18.16 -36.77 4.16
CA ALA A 11 17.04 -37.50 3.57
C ALA A 11 16.21 -36.61 2.64
N GLY A 12 16.00 -35.34 3.05
CA GLY A 12 15.31 -34.37 2.20
C GLY A 12 16.05 -34.07 0.89
N ALA A 13 17.39 -34.06 0.89
CA ALA A 13 18.18 -33.90 -0.34
C ALA A 13 17.93 -35.05 -1.32
N ARG A 14 17.87 -36.30 -0.85
CA ARG A 14 17.51 -37.46 -1.68
C ARG A 14 16.08 -37.40 -2.21
N LEU A 15 15.14 -36.86 -1.41
CA LEU A 15 13.77 -36.65 -1.87
C LEU A 15 13.71 -35.54 -2.94
N ALA A 16 14.44 -34.44 -2.77
CA ALA A 16 14.55 -33.38 -3.76
C ALA A 16 15.11 -33.88 -5.09
N GLU A 17 16.15 -34.72 -5.04
CA GLU A 17 16.77 -35.38 -6.21
C GLU A 17 15.74 -36.18 -7.01
N ARG A 18 14.89 -36.97 -6.33
CA ARG A 18 13.86 -37.78 -7.00
C ARG A 18 12.73 -36.95 -7.59
N LEU A 19 12.33 -35.88 -6.92
CA LEU A 19 11.18 -35.06 -7.33
C LEU A 19 11.52 -34.06 -8.43
N ALA A 20 12.76 -33.60 -8.53
CA ALA A 20 13.14 -32.55 -9.47
C ALA A 20 12.87 -32.88 -10.96
N PRO A 21 13.18 -34.08 -11.49
CA PRO A 21 12.90 -34.44 -12.87
C PRO A 21 11.39 -34.51 -13.17
N GLU A 22 10.63 -35.16 -12.30
CA GLU A 22 9.17 -35.37 -12.44
C GLU A 22 8.37 -34.06 -12.41
N LEU A 23 8.88 -33.07 -11.66
CA LEU A 23 8.25 -31.75 -11.53
C LEU A 23 8.84 -30.71 -12.49
N ASN A 24 9.88 -31.06 -13.26
CA ASN A 24 10.69 -30.10 -14.03
C ASN A 24 11.12 -28.91 -13.15
N ALA A 25 11.71 -29.23 -11.99
CA ALA A 25 12.00 -28.29 -10.92
C ALA A 25 13.50 -28.13 -10.67
N VAL A 26 13.90 -26.98 -10.12
CA VAL A 26 15.26 -26.73 -9.65
C VAL A 26 15.38 -27.23 -8.22
N ALA A 27 16.23 -28.22 -7.95
CA ALA A 27 16.52 -28.68 -6.59
C ALA A 27 17.69 -27.91 -5.96
N ARG A 28 17.51 -27.50 -4.70
CA ARG A 28 18.48 -26.73 -3.90
C ARG A 28 18.70 -27.43 -2.57
N VAL A 29 19.96 -27.78 -2.29
CA VAL A 29 20.35 -28.54 -1.10
C VAL A 29 21.54 -27.88 -0.40
N PRO A 30 21.70 -28.02 0.94
CA PRO A 30 22.89 -27.50 1.61
C PRO A 30 24.16 -28.11 1.03
N ALA A 31 25.23 -27.32 0.87
CA ALA A 31 26.50 -27.80 0.29
C ALA A 31 27.04 -29.08 0.98
N LYS A 32 26.84 -29.20 2.30
CA LYS A 32 27.21 -30.40 3.08
C LYS A 32 26.45 -31.68 2.71
N PHE A 33 25.36 -31.59 1.95
CA PHE A 33 24.55 -32.71 1.46
C PHE A 33 24.57 -32.83 -0.07
N ALA A 34 25.43 -32.09 -0.76
CA ALA A 34 25.53 -32.15 -2.22
C ALA A 34 25.84 -33.57 -2.75
N GLY A 35 26.60 -34.36 -2.00
CA GLY A 35 26.90 -35.76 -2.37
C GLY A 35 25.70 -36.71 -2.35
N GLU A 36 24.55 -36.29 -1.83
CA GLU A 36 23.32 -37.09 -1.75
C GLU A 36 22.34 -36.81 -2.89
N ALA A 37 22.62 -35.75 -3.66
CA ALA A 37 21.73 -35.22 -4.69
C ALA A 37 22.57 -34.63 -5.83
N ILE A 38 22.79 -35.43 -6.88
CA ILE A 38 23.73 -35.17 -7.98
C ILE A 38 23.20 -34.07 -8.90
N ILE A 39 21.89 -34.04 -9.17
CA ILE A 39 21.27 -33.00 -10.01
C ILE A 39 20.93 -31.74 -9.22
N ALA A 40 20.83 -31.83 -7.89
CA ALA A 40 20.53 -30.68 -7.05
C ALA A 40 21.73 -29.72 -6.98
N THR A 41 21.44 -28.43 -7.08
CA THR A 41 22.47 -27.40 -6.97
C THR A 41 22.70 -27.03 -5.50
N PRO A 42 23.95 -27.07 -4.99
CA PRO A 42 24.22 -26.75 -3.61
C PRO A 42 24.05 -25.27 -3.30
N TYR A 43 23.67 -24.95 -2.05
CA TYR A 43 23.70 -23.61 -1.48
C TYR A 43 24.53 -23.56 -0.19
N THR A 44 25.19 -22.44 0.03
CA THR A 44 26.02 -22.14 1.22
C THR A 44 25.43 -21.04 2.11
N ALA A 45 24.47 -20.29 1.59
CA ALA A 45 23.76 -19.24 2.32
C ALA A 45 22.84 -19.82 3.42
N SER A 46 22.31 -18.94 4.27
CA SER A 46 21.27 -19.35 5.22
C SER A 46 20.02 -19.82 4.48
N LEU A 47 19.25 -20.72 5.09
CA LEU A 47 17.97 -21.18 4.53
C LEU A 47 17.04 -20.01 4.20
N SER A 48 17.00 -19.00 5.07
CA SER A 48 16.15 -17.81 4.87
C SER A 48 16.57 -17.01 3.65
N ASP A 49 17.87 -16.87 3.40
CA ASP A 49 18.36 -16.17 2.22
C ASP A 49 18.10 -16.97 0.94
N GLU A 50 18.23 -18.30 0.99
CA GLU A 50 17.94 -19.17 -0.15
C GLU A 50 16.45 -19.10 -0.52
N VAL A 51 15.54 -19.20 0.46
CA VAL A 51 14.09 -19.07 0.20
C VAL A 51 13.76 -17.67 -0.32
N ARG A 52 14.36 -16.61 0.26
CA ARG A 52 14.18 -15.22 -0.21
C ARG A 52 14.66 -15.05 -1.65
N TYR A 53 15.80 -15.65 -2.01
CA TYR A 53 16.35 -15.57 -3.36
C TYR A 53 15.38 -16.15 -4.40
N TRP A 54 14.75 -17.28 -4.09
CA TRP A 54 13.81 -17.95 -5.00
C TRP A 54 12.36 -17.42 -4.94
N TRP A 55 11.99 -16.67 -3.89
CA TRP A 55 10.62 -16.16 -3.71
C TRP A 55 10.05 -15.45 -4.93
N GLY A 56 10.81 -14.51 -5.52
CA GLY A 56 10.40 -13.77 -6.72
C GLY A 56 10.80 -14.42 -8.05
N ARG A 57 11.47 -15.58 -8.02
CA ARG A 57 12.02 -16.26 -9.22
C ARG A 57 11.30 -17.55 -9.57
N SER A 58 10.51 -18.08 -8.65
CA SER A 58 9.81 -19.35 -8.81
C SER A 58 8.30 -19.14 -8.83
N ARG A 59 7.59 -19.93 -9.63
CA ARG A 59 6.11 -19.97 -9.60
C ARG A 59 5.60 -20.66 -8.34
N ALA A 60 6.38 -21.65 -7.87
CA ALA A 60 6.07 -22.41 -6.68
C ALA A 60 7.35 -22.89 -5.98
N LEU A 61 7.26 -23.04 -4.66
CA LEU A 61 8.31 -23.53 -3.76
C LEU A 61 7.83 -24.80 -3.06
N ALA A 62 8.60 -25.87 -3.17
CA ALA A 62 8.43 -27.10 -2.42
C ALA A 62 9.52 -27.20 -1.34
N LEU A 63 9.15 -27.02 -0.08
CA LEU A 63 10.04 -26.93 1.05
C LEU A 63 10.08 -28.27 1.80
N ILE A 64 11.18 -29.01 1.68
CA ILE A 64 11.38 -30.31 2.34
C ILE A 64 12.06 -30.07 3.69
N MET A 65 11.23 -29.85 4.71
CA MET A 65 11.63 -29.46 6.06
C MET A 65 10.43 -29.56 7.03
N ALA A 66 10.67 -29.41 8.32
CA ALA A 66 9.57 -29.27 9.28
C ALA A 66 8.72 -28.03 8.97
N SER A 67 7.39 -28.17 9.06
CA SER A 67 6.43 -27.09 8.75
C SER A 67 6.69 -25.80 9.54
N GLY A 68 7.08 -25.91 10.81
CA GLY A 68 7.45 -24.76 11.63
C GLY A 68 8.66 -23.97 11.09
N ILE A 69 9.62 -24.64 10.44
CA ILE A 69 10.75 -23.97 9.78
C ILE A 69 10.24 -23.26 8.54
N ALA A 70 9.51 -23.98 7.68
CA ALA A 70 8.94 -23.43 6.45
C ALA A 70 8.12 -22.16 6.71
N VAL A 71 7.18 -22.21 7.67
CA VAL A 71 6.34 -21.06 8.06
C VAL A 71 7.18 -19.88 8.53
N ARG A 72 8.12 -20.08 9.47
CA ARG A 72 8.98 -18.99 9.97
C ARG A 72 9.83 -18.36 8.87
N THR A 73 10.27 -19.15 7.88
CA THR A 73 11.08 -18.66 6.78
C THR A 73 10.27 -17.85 5.77
N ILE A 74 9.02 -18.24 5.48
CA ILE A 74 8.21 -17.55 4.47
C ILE A 74 7.48 -16.32 5.01
N VAL A 75 7.11 -16.27 6.31
CA VAL A 75 6.33 -15.17 6.91
C VAL A 75 6.86 -13.78 6.57
N PRO A 76 8.18 -13.49 6.65
CA PRO A 76 8.71 -12.16 6.30
C PRO A 76 8.61 -11.79 4.81
N LEU A 77 8.27 -12.74 3.94
CA LEU A 77 8.24 -12.58 2.49
C LEU A 77 6.82 -12.48 1.92
N ILE A 78 5.81 -12.86 2.71
CA ILE A 78 4.39 -12.84 2.30
C ILE A 78 3.96 -11.39 2.09
N SER A 79 3.36 -11.12 0.94
CA SER A 79 2.94 -9.78 0.54
C SER A 79 1.46 -9.75 0.13
N HIS A 80 1.12 -10.38 -0.99
CA HIS A 80 -0.23 -10.39 -1.55
C HIS A 80 -0.53 -11.74 -2.22
N LYS A 81 -1.75 -12.23 -2.00
CA LYS A 81 -2.26 -13.52 -2.52
C LYS A 81 -2.17 -13.70 -4.05
N THR A 82 -2.06 -12.61 -4.80
CA THR A 82 -2.01 -12.60 -6.28
C THR A 82 -0.59 -12.60 -6.83
N THR A 83 0.40 -12.20 -6.01
CA THR A 83 1.81 -12.05 -6.42
C THR A 83 2.72 -13.07 -5.77
N ASP A 84 2.36 -13.56 -4.58
CA ASP A 84 3.15 -14.55 -3.84
C ASP A 84 3.16 -15.90 -4.57
N PRO A 85 4.29 -16.64 -4.54
CA PRO A 85 4.37 -17.97 -5.13
C PRO A 85 3.52 -18.98 -4.36
N ALA A 86 3.15 -20.08 -5.02
CA ALA A 86 2.58 -21.23 -4.31
C ALA A 86 3.65 -21.86 -3.41
N VAL A 87 3.33 -22.13 -2.15
CA VAL A 87 4.28 -22.80 -1.24
C VAL A 87 3.67 -24.08 -0.70
N VAL A 88 4.40 -25.17 -0.84
CA VAL A 88 4.06 -26.49 -0.31
C VAL A 88 5.20 -26.96 0.60
N CYS A 89 4.86 -27.50 1.76
CA CYS A 89 5.80 -28.06 2.73
C CYS A 89 5.69 -29.59 2.75
N LEU A 90 6.83 -30.26 2.86
CA LEU A 90 6.92 -31.72 2.91
C LEU A 90 7.83 -32.16 4.04
N ASP A 91 7.48 -33.25 4.71
CA ASP A 91 8.46 -33.97 5.53
C ASP A 91 9.50 -34.68 4.64
N GLU A 92 10.63 -35.06 5.23
CA GLU A 92 11.76 -35.64 4.48
C GLU A 92 11.47 -37.02 3.85
N ALA A 93 10.42 -37.72 4.30
CA ALA A 93 9.96 -38.96 3.68
C ALA A 93 8.83 -38.73 2.65
N GLY A 94 8.32 -37.50 2.53
CA GLY A 94 7.24 -37.15 1.62
C GLY A 94 5.89 -37.78 1.98
N ARG A 95 5.68 -38.11 3.26
CA ARG A 95 4.43 -38.71 3.78
C ARG A 95 3.29 -37.70 3.81
N PHE A 96 3.59 -36.46 4.15
CA PHE A 96 2.63 -35.36 4.22
C PHE A 96 3.07 -34.23 3.30
N VAL A 97 2.15 -33.78 2.47
CA VAL A 97 2.35 -32.69 1.53
C VAL A 97 1.35 -31.59 1.85
N ILE A 98 1.83 -30.50 2.46
CA ILE A 98 1.00 -29.49 3.11
C ILE A 98 1.09 -28.18 2.32
N PRO A 99 0.03 -27.75 1.60
CA PRO A 99 -0.02 -26.41 1.06
C PRO A 99 0.02 -25.38 2.20
N LEU A 100 0.95 -24.42 2.15
CA LEU A 100 1.06 -23.36 3.16
C LEU A 100 0.39 -22.06 2.70
N ILE A 101 0.67 -21.61 1.48
CA ILE A 101 0.08 -20.41 0.89
C ILE A 101 -0.17 -20.61 -0.61
N GLY A 102 -1.11 -19.85 -1.17
CA GLY A 102 -1.39 -19.87 -2.60
C GLY A 102 -2.21 -21.09 -3.07
N GLY A 103 -3.14 -21.57 -2.23
CA GLY A 103 -3.96 -22.78 -2.46
C GLY A 103 -4.52 -22.91 -3.87
N HIS A 104 -5.43 -22.01 -4.27
CA HIS A 104 -6.09 -22.02 -5.58
C HIS A 104 -5.32 -21.24 -6.65
N GLN A 105 -5.23 -19.92 -6.53
CA GLN A 105 -4.72 -19.05 -7.61
C GLN A 105 -3.28 -19.35 -8.04
N ALA A 106 -2.40 -19.61 -7.07
CA ALA A 106 -1.00 -19.94 -7.32
C ALA A 106 -0.79 -21.45 -7.57
N GLY A 107 -1.77 -22.29 -7.17
CA GLY A 107 -1.79 -23.73 -7.44
C GLY A 107 -1.05 -24.59 -6.42
N ALA A 108 -0.99 -24.17 -5.15
CA ALA A 108 -0.36 -24.96 -4.10
C ALA A 108 -1.12 -26.25 -3.80
N ASN A 109 -2.45 -26.26 -3.89
CA ASN A 109 -3.27 -27.46 -3.68
C ASN A 109 -2.99 -28.52 -4.75
N ASP A 110 -2.95 -28.10 -6.02
CA ASP A 110 -2.65 -29.01 -7.13
C ASP A 110 -1.21 -29.52 -7.10
N LEU A 111 -0.26 -28.64 -6.74
CA LEU A 111 1.12 -29.06 -6.54
C LEU A 111 1.21 -30.09 -5.40
N ALA A 112 0.50 -29.88 -4.29
CA ALA A 112 0.49 -30.81 -3.18
C ALA A 112 -0.07 -32.18 -3.57
N ARG A 113 -1.20 -32.23 -4.32
CA ARG A 113 -1.76 -33.47 -4.85
C ARG A 113 -0.80 -34.19 -5.79
N ARG A 114 -0.16 -33.46 -6.71
CA ARG A 114 0.84 -34.04 -7.63
C ARG A 114 2.02 -34.63 -6.89
N ILE A 115 2.58 -33.93 -5.91
CA ILE A 115 3.72 -34.45 -5.16
C ILE A 115 3.30 -35.64 -4.30
N ALA A 116 2.14 -35.60 -3.65
CA ALA A 116 1.62 -36.73 -2.89
C ALA A 116 1.47 -38.00 -3.75
N ALA A 117 0.98 -37.86 -4.99
CA ALA A 117 0.91 -38.97 -5.94
C ALA A 117 2.29 -39.53 -6.31
N LEU A 118 3.31 -38.67 -6.46
CA LEU A 118 4.69 -39.08 -6.77
C LEU A 118 5.40 -39.74 -5.58
N THR A 119 5.10 -39.32 -4.35
CA THR A 119 5.74 -39.86 -3.14
C THR A 119 5.00 -41.03 -2.53
N GLY A 120 3.75 -41.29 -2.94
CA GLY A 120 2.83 -42.19 -2.24
C GLY A 120 2.35 -41.61 -0.90
N GLY A 121 2.50 -40.30 -0.70
CA GLY A 121 2.09 -39.59 0.51
C GLY A 121 0.65 -39.07 0.45
N GLN A 122 0.28 -38.28 1.44
CA GLN A 122 -1.03 -37.65 1.58
C GLN A 122 -0.92 -36.13 1.46
N ALA A 123 -1.74 -35.53 0.58
CA ALA A 123 -1.90 -34.09 0.52
C ALA A 123 -2.86 -33.63 1.64
N ALA A 124 -2.35 -32.81 2.57
CA ALA A 124 -3.13 -32.28 3.69
C ALA A 124 -3.81 -30.96 3.29
N ILE A 125 -4.82 -31.03 2.42
CA ILE A 125 -5.57 -29.86 1.96
C ILE A 125 -6.57 -29.42 3.03
N THR A 126 -6.49 -28.19 3.50
CA THR A 126 -7.34 -27.65 4.57
C THR A 126 -8.32 -26.58 4.11
N THR A 127 -8.29 -26.19 2.84
CA THR A 127 -9.18 -25.15 2.32
C THR A 127 -10.63 -25.61 2.37
N ALA A 128 -11.49 -24.86 3.07
CA ALA A 128 -12.88 -25.25 3.36
C ALA A 128 -13.69 -25.65 2.10
N SER A 129 -13.45 -24.95 0.98
CA SER A 129 -14.08 -25.26 -0.29
C SER A 129 -13.62 -26.59 -0.89
N ASP A 130 -12.32 -26.92 -0.80
CA ASP A 130 -11.81 -28.21 -1.27
C ASP A 130 -12.30 -29.37 -0.39
N THR A 131 -12.38 -29.16 0.92
CA THR A 131 -12.91 -30.18 1.84
C THR A 131 -14.39 -30.48 1.60
N GLN A 132 -15.14 -29.50 1.08
CA GLN A 132 -16.54 -29.66 0.69
C GLN A 132 -16.71 -30.04 -0.79
N GLY A 133 -15.62 -30.14 -1.56
CA GLY A 133 -15.66 -30.48 -2.99
C GLY A 133 -16.15 -29.36 -3.92
N PHE A 134 -16.24 -28.12 -3.43
CA PHE A 134 -16.70 -26.97 -4.20
C PHE A 134 -15.60 -26.39 -5.10
N PRO A 135 -15.94 -25.96 -6.33
CA PRO A 135 -14.99 -25.33 -7.23
C PRO A 135 -14.52 -23.98 -6.69
N ALA A 136 -13.25 -23.65 -6.93
CA ALA A 136 -12.73 -22.33 -6.64
C ALA A 136 -13.30 -21.31 -7.64
N LEU A 137 -14.14 -20.39 -7.16
CA LEU A 137 -14.86 -19.43 -8.00
C LEU A 137 -13.92 -18.54 -8.82
N ASP A 138 -12.69 -18.31 -8.37
CA ASP A 138 -11.69 -17.52 -9.08
C ASP A 138 -10.95 -18.25 -10.20
N MET A 139 -11.07 -19.57 -10.24
CA MET A 139 -10.51 -20.40 -11.30
C MET A 139 -11.52 -20.63 -12.44
N ILE A 140 -12.79 -20.32 -12.22
CA ILE A 140 -13.86 -20.48 -13.20
C ILE A 140 -13.53 -19.69 -14.47
N GLY A 141 -13.44 -20.41 -15.60
CA GLY A 141 -13.25 -19.86 -16.94
C GLY A 141 -11.80 -19.44 -17.24
N ARG A 142 -10.87 -19.54 -16.28
CA ARG A 142 -9.48 -19.08 -16.43
C ARG A 142 -8.75 -19.78 -17.57
N ASN A 143 -8.97 -21.09 -17.76
CA ASN A 143 -8.43 -21.88 -18.87
C ASN A 143 -9.01 -21.50 -20.25
N LYS A 144 -10.09 -20.72 -20.27
CA LYS A 144 -10.75 -20.20 -21.46
C LYS A 144 -10.56 -18.69 -21.64
N GLY A 145 -9.65 -18.10 -20.85
CA GLY A 145 -9.35 -16.67 -20.91
C GLY A 145 -10.37 -15.76 -20.24
N TRP A 146 -11.30 -16.29 -19.45
CA TRP A 146 -12.24 -15.45 -18.70
C TRP A 146 -11.48 -14.58 -17.69
N ARG A 147 -11.98 -13.36 -17.53
CA ARG A 147 -11.46 -12.41 -16.55
C ARG A 147 -12.54 -12.15 -15.50
N ILE A 148 -12.13 -11.87 -14.28
CA ILE A 148 -13.04 -11.41 -13.23
C ILE A 148 -12.94 -9.88 -13.16
N ALA A 149 -14.07 -9.20 -13.08
CA ALA A 149 -14.10 -7.75 -12.87
C ALA A 149 -13.41 -7.41 -11.53
N GLY A 150 -12.47 -6.46 -11.53
CA GLY A 150 -11.61 -6.19 -10.38
C GLY A 150 -12.33 -5.71 -9.12
N ASP A 151 -13.56 -5.26 -9.24
CA ASP A 151 -14.45 -4.83 -8.15
C ASP A 151 -15.44 -5.92 -7.71
N SER A 152 -15.18 -7.18 -8.07
CA SER A 152 -15.97 -8.34 -7.64
C SER A 152 -15.71 -8.73 -6.18
N ALA A 153 -16.77 -9.08 -5.44
CA ALA A 153 -16.70 -9.52 -4.04
C ALA A 153 -16.41 -11.02 -3.90
N LEU A 154 -15.33 -11.49 -4.52
CA LEU A 154 -14.96 -12.91 -4.57
C LEU A 154 -14.89 -13.58 -3.18
N THR A 155 -14.27 -12.93 -2.20
CA THR A 155 -14.15 -13.49 -0.84
C THR A 155 -15.51 -13.68 -0.18
N HIS A 156 -16.42 -12.72 -0.35
CA HIS A 156 -17.78 -12.77 0.19
C HIS A 156 -18.60 -13.88 -0.48
N THR A 157 -18.59 -13.93 -1.81
CA THR A 157 -19.33 -14.95 -2.56
C THR A 157 -18.79 -16.36 -2.27
N MET A 158 -17.48 -16.51 -2.06
CA MET A 158 -16.89 -17.78 -1.65
C MET A 158 -17.32 -18.19 -0.24
N ALA A 159 -17.43 -17.23 0.69
CA ALA A 159 -17.93 -17.49 2.03
C ALA A 159 -19.41 -17.94 1.99
N CYS A 160 -20.25 -17.27 1.20
CA CYS A 160 -21.65 -17.66 0.99
C CYS A 160 -21.75 -19.09 0.45
N LEU A 161 -20.87 -19.46 -0.50
CA LEU A 161 -20.86 -20.79 -1.09
C LEU A 161 -20.58 -21.86 -0.03
N VAL A 162 -19.53 -21.65 0.78
CA VAL A 162 -19.11 -22.57 1.85
C VAL A 162 -20.11 -22.65 3.00
N ASN A 163 -20.81 -21.54 3.30
CA ASN A 163 -21.79 -21.47 4.38
C ASN A 163 -23.18 -22.01 3.99
N GLY A 164 -23.40 -22.32 2.71
CA GLY A 164 -24.69 -22.79 2.22
C GLY A 164 -25.71 -21.67 1.97
N ASP A 165 -25.30 -20.41 1.98
CA ASP A 165 -26.17 -19.29 1.64
C ASP A 165 -26.56 -19.33 0.16
N LEU A 166 -27.79 -18.93 -0.18
CA LEU A 166 -28.28 -19.01 -1.56
C LEU A 166 -27.56 -17.99 -2.47
N ILE A 167 -27.04 -18.46 -3.59
CA ILE A 167 -26.32 -17.66 -4.59
C ILE A 167 -27.07 -17.70 -5.91
N GLY A 168 -27.43 -16.53 -6.44
CA GLY A 168 -28.03 -16.43 -7.76
C GLY A 168 -26.96 -16.47 -8.85
N CYS A 169 -27.14 -17.25 -9.91
CA CYS A 169 -26.24 -17.31 -11.05
C CYS A 169 -26.97 -16.89 -12.32
N TRP A 170 -26.51 -15.82 -12.97
CA TRP A 170 -27.02 -15.37 -14.26
C TRP A 170 -25.93 -15.45 -15.32
N VAL A 171 -26.27 -16.04 -16.45
CA VAL A 171 -25.42 -16.07 -17.65
C VAL A 171 -26.21 -15.41 -18.78
N GLU A 172 -25.55 -14.52 -19.51
CA GLU A 172 -26.14 -13.81 -20.66
C GLU A 172 -26.84 -14.80 -21.59
N PRO A 173 -28.11 -14.55 -22.00
CA PRO A 173 -28.90 -15.51 -22.77
C PRO A 173 -28.29 -15.91 -24.12
N ASP A 174 -27.52 -15.03 -24.74
CA ASP A 174 -26.84 -15.28 -26.02
C ASP A 174 -25.50 -16.01 -25.87
N LEU A 175 -25.15 -16.43 -24.64
CA LEU A 175 -23.99 -17.28 -24.34
C LEU A 175 -24.41 -18.69 -23.86
N PRO A 176 -25.14 -19.49 -24.66
CA PRO A 176 -25.67 -20.79 -24.24
C PRO A 176 -24.57 -21.79 -23.86
N ASP A 177 -23.41 -21.73 -24.51
CA ASP A 177 -22.26 -22.59 -24.18
C ASP A 177 -21.58 -22.18 -22.87
N ALA A 178 -21.52 -20.89 -22.56
CA ALA A 178 -21.05 -20.41 -21.27
C ALA A 178 -22.00 -20.84 -20.16
N ARG A 179 -23.31 -20.82 -20.43
CA ARG A 179 -24.35 -21.28 -19.49
C ARG A 179 -24.19 -22.77 -19.21
N ARG A 180 -24.16 -23.61 -20.24
CA ARG A 180 -23.96 -25.06 -20.09
C ARG A 180 -22.65 -25.38 -19.35
N TRP A 181 -21.59 -24.64 -19.65
CA TRP A 181 -20.30 -24.82 -19.00
C TRP A 181 -20.35 -24.46 -17.51
N MET A 182 -21.00 -23.34 -17.15
CA MET A 182 -21.25 -22.93 -15.76
C MET A 182 -22.10 -23.95 -15.00
N GLU A 183 -23.21 -24.40 -15.59
CA GLU A 183 -24.10 -25.43 -15.01
C GLU A 183 -23.31 -26.71 -14.69
N ASN A 184 -22.46 -27.17 -15.61
CA ASN A 184 -21.62 -28.35 -15.38
C ASN A 184 -20.56 -28.12 -14.28
N HIS A 185 -19.92 -26.94 -14.24
CA HIS A 185 -18.87 -26.65 -13.25
C HIS A 185 -19.42 -26.43 -11.84
N LEU A 186 -20.67 -25.98 -11.74
CA LEU A 186 -21.34 -25.68 -10.48
C LEU A 186 -22.36 -26.76 -10.08
N ALA A 187 -22.41 -27.89 -10.80
CA ALA A 187 -23.37 -28.97 -10.57
C ALA A 187 -23.31 -29.56 -9.14
N LEU A 188 -22.15 -29.49 -8.49
CA LEU A 188 -21.93 -29.96 -7.13
C LEU A 188 -22.20 -28.89 -6.05
N CYS A 189 -22.60 -27.68 -6.44
CA CYS A 189 -22.88 -26.57 -5.52
C CYS A 189 -24.39 -26.50 -5.23
N PRO A 190 -24.88 -27.05 -4.11
CA PRO A 190 -26.32 -27.21 -3.87
C PRO A 190 -27.08 -25.89 -3.63
N ASN A 191 -26.36 -24.83 -3.29
CA ASN A 191 -26.89 -23.51 -2.95
C ASN A 191 -26.72 -22.49 -4.08
N ILE A 192 -26.47 -22.94 -5.32
CA ILE A 192 -26.45 -22.06 -6.49
C ILE A 192 -27.73 -22.26 -7.30
N GLU A 193 -28.44 -21.16 -7.56
CA GLU A 193 -29.66 -21.16 -8.36
C GLU A 193 -29.47 -20.33 -9.64
N PHE A 194 -29.70 -20.96 -10.79
CA PHE A 194 -29.65 -20.27 -12.08
C PHE A 194 -30.92 -19.46 -12.31
N VAL A 195 -30.75 -18.16 -12.56
CA VAL A 195 -31.86 -17.25 -12.88
C VAL A 195 -31.93 -16.95 -14.37
N ASN A 196 -33.11 -16.55 -14.83
CA ASN A 196 -33.35 -16.27 -16.25
C ASN A 196 -33.00 -14.85 -16.64
N THR A 197 -33.21 -13.88 -15.74
CA THR A 197 -32.90 -12.47 -15.99
C THR A 197 -31.88 -11.95 -15.00
N ALA A 198 -31.07 -10.98 -15.43
CA ALA A 198 -30.09 -10.35 -14.55
C ALA A 198 -30.74 -9.60 -13.38
N ALA A 199 -31.99 -9.14 -13.55
CA ALA A 199 -32.75 -8.45 -12.53
C ALA A 199 -33.15 -9.36 -11.36
N ASP A 200 -33.36 -10.65 -11.62
CA ASP A 200 -33.73 -11.63 -10.58
C ASP A 200 -32.64 -11.74 -9.50
N LEU A 201 -31.38 -11.45 -9.83
CA LEU A 201 -30.27 -11.43 -8.86
C LEU A 201 -30.43 -10.35 -7.76
N MET A 202 -31.33 -9.38 -7.95
CA MET A 202 -31.64 -8.37 -6.95
C MET A 202 -32.56 -8.87 -5.83
N ASP A 203 -33.13 -10.08 -5.97
CA ASP A 203 -33.95 -10.68 -4.91
C ASP A 203 -33.15 -10.78 -3.60
N ALA A 204 -33.79 -10.35 -2.50
CA ALA A 204 -33.20 -10.32 -1.18
C ALA A 204 -32.79 -11.71 -0.66
N ARG A 205 -33.37 -12.79 -1.22
CA ARG A 205 -33.00 -14.17 -0.87
C ARG A 205 -31.57 -14.55 -1.27
N TYR A 206 -30.99 -13.87 -2.26
CA TYR A 206 -29.63 -14.15 -2.71
C TYR A 206 -28.61 -13.37 -1.89
N ALA A 207 -27.85 -14.08 -1.07
CA ALA A 207 -26.76 -13.51 -0.27
C ALA A 207 -25.56 -13.06 -1.13
N ALA A 208 -25.41 -13.65 -2.31
CA ALA A 208 -24.41 -13.31 -3.31
C ALA A 208 -24.90 -13.65 -4.73
N ALA A 209 -24.18 -13.19 -5.76
CA ALA A 209 -24.47 -13.55 -7.14
C ALA A 209 -23.23 -13.83 -7.99
N LEU A 210 -23.40 -14.68 -9.01
CA LEU A 210 -22.45 -14.93 -10.10
C LEU A 210 -23.04 -14.39 -11.40
N LEU A 211 -22.28 -13.60 -12.14
CA LEU A 211 -22.71 -12.99 -13.41
C LEU A 211 -21.71 -13.31 -14.51
N VAL A 212 -22.16 -13.84 -15.64
CA VAL A 212 -21.33 -14.02 -16.85
C VAL A 212 -21.95 -13.19 -17.96
N THR A 213 -21.29 -12.12 -18.37
CA THR A 213 -21.85 -11.19 -19.38
C THR A 213 -20.75 -10.49 -20.16
N HIS A 214 -21.04 -10.24 -21.43
CA HIS A 214 -20.20 -9.43 -22.32
C HIS A 214 -20.77 -8.01 -22.51
N HIS A 215 -21.91 -7.68 -21.88
CA HIS A 215 -22.55 -6.37 -21.90
C HIS A 215 -22.10 -5.47 -20.73
N GLN A 216 -22.22 -4.16 -20.92
CA GLN A 216 -22.06 -3.15 -19.87
C GLN A 216 -23.30 -3.11 -18.98
N ILE A 217 -23.20 -3.72 -17.80
CA ILE A 217 -24.28 -3.76 -16.82
C ILE A 217 -24.08 -2.73 -15.70
N ASN A 218 -23.68 -1.50 -16.01
CA ASN A 218 -23.17 -0.53 -15.03
C ASN A 218 -24.13 -0.28 -13.85
N ASP A 219 -25.43 -0.08 -14.10
CA ASP A 219 -26.37 0.26 -13.03
C ASP A 219 -26.79 -0.94 -12.19
N LEU A 220 -26.94 -2.11 -12.81
CA LEU A 220 -27.15 -3.37 -12.10
C LEU A 220 -25.91 -3.74 -11.28
N TRP A 221 -24.72 -3.60 -11.86
CA TRP A 221 -23.45 -3.94 -11.23
C TRP A 221 -23.13 -3.05 -10.04
N LYS A 222 -23.44 -1.74 -10.10
CA LYS A 222 -23.32 -0.85 -8.92
C LYS A 222 -24.06 -1.39 -7.70
N LYS A 223 -25.22 -2.01 -7.90
CA LYS A 223 -26.05 -2.59 -6.83
C LYS A 223 -25.55 -3.95 -6.35
N LEU A 224 -24.99 -4.76 -7.25
CA LEU A 224 -24.59 -6.14 -6.96
C LEU A 224 -23.13 -6.31 -6.55
N ARG A 225 -22.22 -5.43 -6.98
CA ARG A 225 -20.76 -5.62 -6.88
C ARG A 225 -20.24 -5.89 -5.45
N ALA A 226 -20.90 -5.35 -4.43
CA ALA A 226 -20.51 -5.53 -3.04
C ALA A 226 -20.66 -6.98 -2.53
N LYS A 227 -21.48 -7.80 -3.21
CA LYS A 227 -21.76 -9.20 -2.83
C LYS A 227 -21.56 -10.22 -3.95
N SER A 228 -21.13 -9.79 -5.14
CA SER A 228 -21.22 -10.61 -6.36
C SER A 228 -19.90 -10.72 -7.13
N VAL A 229 -19.78 -11.75 -7.94
CA VAL A 229 -18.66 -11.98 -8.87
C VAL A 229 -19.14 -11.80 -10.31
N ARG A 230 -18.42 -10.98 -11.08
CA ARG A 230 -18.68 -10.79 -12.52
C ARG A 230 -17.54 -11.36 -13.35
N TYR A 231 -17.87 -12.33 -14.18
CA TYR A 231 -17.01 -12.93 -15.18
C TYR A 231 -17.20 -12.24 -16.54
N LEU A 232 -16.08 -11.97 -17.19
CA LEU A 232 -15.93 -11.29 -18.47
C LEU A 232 -15.32 -12.29 -19.46
N PRO A 233 -16.15 -13.00 -20.23
CA PRO A 233 -15.68 -13.99 -21.21
C PRO A 233 -15.15 -13.28 -22.47
N PRO A 234 -14.04 -13.75 -23.09
CA PRO A 234 -13.46 -13.12 -24.27
C PRO A 234 -14.19 -13.57 -25.54
N VAL A 235 -15.45 -13.17 -25.71
CA VAL A 235 -16.36 -13.67 -26.75
C VAL A 235 -16.60 -12.66 -27.88
N LEU A 236 -16.09 -11.43 -27.79
CA LEU A 236 -16.27 -10.43 -28.83
C LEU A 236 -15.12 -10.48 -29.83
N VAL A 237 -15.46 -10.58 -31.12
CA VAL A 237 -14.50 -10.47 -32.23
C VAL A 237 -14.80 -9.19 -33.00
N VAL A 238 -13.80 -8.32 -33.09
CA VAL A 238 -13.92 -7.01 -33.71
C VAL A 238 -13.20 -7.01 -35.06
N GLY A 239 -13.96 -6.86 -36.14
CA GLY A 239 -13.41 -6.72 -37.48
C GLY A 239 -13.15 -5.26 -37.81
N ILE A 240 -11.96 -4.96 -38.35
CA ILE A 240 -11.51 -3.60 -38.62
C ILE A 240 -11.01 -3.48 -40.05
N GLY A 241 -11.58 -2.52 -40.80
CA GLY A 241 -11.03 -2.08 -42.09
C GLY A 241 -10.57 -0.63 -42.00
N CYS A 242 -9.33 -0.31 -42.38
CA CYS A 242 -8.80 1.06 -42.28
C CYS A 242 -7.96 1.50 -43.49
N ARG A 243 -7.81 2.83 -43.62
CA ARG A 243 -6.81 3.45 -44.51
C ARG A 243 -5.40 3.18 -43.96
N ARG A 244 -4.39 3.34 -44.82
CA ARG A 244 -2.97 3.25 -44.40
C ARG A 244 -2.59 4.47 -43.56
N GLY A 245 -1.78 4.28 -42.54
CA GLY A 245 -1.26 5.35 -41.68
C GLY A 245 -2.26 5.84 -40.63
N VAL A 246 -3.28 5.05 -40.28
CA VAL A 246 -4.20 5.41 -39.19
C VAL A 246 -3.53 5.12 -37.85
N SER A 247 -3.59 6.09 -36.94
CA SER A 247 -2.96 5.96 -35.61
C SER A 247 -3.69 4.92 -34.76
N VAL A 248 -2.96 4.34 -33.79
CA VAL A 248 -3.54 3.42 -32.81
C VAL A 248 -4.65 4.09 -31.98
N ASP A 249 -4.50 5.38 -31.66
CA ASP A 249 -5.48 6.11 -30.86
C ASP A 249 -6.80 6.31 -31.62
N GLU A 250 -6.75 6.61 -32.92
CA GLU A 250 -7.97 6.72 -33.73
C GLU A 250 -8.69 5.38 -33.88
N LEU A 251 -7.96 4.27 -34.04
CA LEU A 251 -8.56 2.95 -34.09
C LEU A 251 -9.15 2.55 -32.73
N TYR A 252 -8.46 2.89 -31.65
CA TYR A 252 -8.92 2.63 -30.28
C TYR A 252 -10.18 3.43 -29.95
N ASP A 253 -10.22 4.72 -30.29
CA ASP A 253 -11.40 5.57 -30.08
C ASP A 253 -12.61 5.10 -30.89
N ALA A 254 -12.38 4.70 -32.14
CA ALA A 254 -13.42 4.11 -32.97
C ALA A 254 -13.96 2.82 -32.36
N LEU A 255 -13.08 1.92 -31.87
CA LEU A 255 -13.46 0.66 -31.24
C LEU A 255 -14.26 0.92 -29.97
N ARG A 256 -13.73 1.75 -29.07
CA ARG A 256 -14.37 2.09 -27.79
C ARG A 256 -15.74 2.72 -27.99
N THR A 257 -15.88 3.62 -28.97
CA THR A 257 -17.15 4.25 -29.32
C THR A 257 -18.14 3.22 -29.87
N THR A 258 -17.68 2.31 -30.74
CA THR A 258 -18.53 1.27 -31.32
C THR A 258 -19.07 0.32 -30.25
N LEU A 259 -18.22 -0.12 -29.32
CA LEU A 259 -18.63 -1.02 -28.24
C LEU A 259 -19.52 -0.31 -27.21
N ALA A 260 -19.19 0.93 -26.83
CA ALA A 260 -19.97 1.69 -25.85
C ALA A 260 -21.40 1.93 -26.32
N ASP A 261 -21.60 2.33 -27.59
CA ASP A 261 -22.93 2.60 -28.13
C ASP A 261 -23.77 1.31 -28.28
N ALA A 262 -23.12 0.16 -28.47
CA ALA A 262 -23.76 -1.15 -28.47
C ALA A 262 -23.94 -1.75 -27.06
N GLY A 263 -23.50 -1.04 -26.01
CA GLY A 263 -23.56 -1.53 -24.64
C GLY A 263 -22.68 -2.76 -24.39
N LEU A 264 -21.60 -2.94 -25.16
CA LEU A 264 -20.65 -4.06 -25.05
C LEU A 264 -19.44 -3.68 -24.19
N ASP A 265 -18.93 -4.63 -23.42
CA ASP A 265 -17.78 -4.43 -22.54
C ASP A 265 -16.48 -4.74 -23.29
N GLU A 266 -15.62 -3.71 -23.45
CA GLU A 266 -14.32 -3.81 -24.14
C GLU A 266 -13.43 -4.94 -23.59
N ARG A 267 -13.56 -5.27 -22.30
CA ARG A 267 -12.76 -6.33 -21.66
C ARG A 267 -13.13 -7.73 -22.15
N CYS A 268 -14.24 -7.87 -22.86
CA CYS A 268 -14.71 -9.11 -23.47
C CYS A 268 -14.26 -9.27 -24.93
N VAL A 269 -13.47 -8.33 -25.47
CA VAL A 269 -12.84 -8.48 -26.79
C VAL A 269 -11.77 -9.56 -26.72
N GLY A 270 -11.99 -10.66 -27.43
CA GLY A 270 -11.09 -11.80 -27.50
C GLY A 270 -10.15 -11.79 -28.70
N ALA A 271 -10.53 -11.11 -29.80
CA ALA A 271 -9.74 -11.05 -31.03
C ALA A 271 -10.07 -9.83 -31.89
N LEU A 272 -9.08 -9.37 -32.65
CA LEU A 272 -9.26 -8.46 -33.77
C LEU A 272 -9.19 -9.25 -35.08
N ALA A 273 -9.92 -8.82 -36.11
CA ALA A 273 -9.91 -9.44 -37.43
C ALA A 273 -9.72 -8.39 -38.54
N THR A 274 -8.88 -8.68 -39.52
CA THR A 274 -8.67 -7.82 -40.71
C THR A 274 -8.36 -8.66 -41.94
N ALA A 275 -8.42 -8.04 -43.12
CA ALA A 275 -8.05 -8.69 -44.37
C ALA A 275 -6.53 -8.73 -44.56
N GLU A 276 -6.04 -9.72 -45.30
CA GLU A 276 -4.62 -9.89 -45.68
C GLU A 276 -3.97 -8.63 -46.25
N ILE A 277 -4.71 -7.88 -47.07
CA ILE A 277 -4.29 -6.60 -47.67
C ILE A 277 -3.90 -5.56 -46.59
N LYS A 278 -4.30 -5.77 -45.34
CA LYS A 278 -4.12 -4.86 -44.19
C LYS A 278 -3.39 -5.52 -43.02
N ALA A 279 -2.83 -6.71 -43.21
CA ALA A 279 -2.14 -7.45 -42.15
C ALA A 279 -0.89 -6.72 -41.60
N ASP A 280 -0.22 -5.94 -42.46
CA ASP A 280 0.99 -5.19 -42.17
C ASP A 280 0.73 -3.76 -41.67
N GLU A 281 -0.52 -3.37 -41.41
CA GLU A 281 -0.85 -2.02 -40.98
C GLU A 281 -0.35 -1.74 -39.55
N PRO A 282 0.58 -0.78 -39.34
CA PRO A 282 1.18 -0.53 -38.02
C PRO A 282 0.15 -0.19 -36.94
N GLY A 283 -0.90 0.57 -37.29
CA GLY A 283 -1.96 0.93 -36.35
C GLY A 283 -2.76 -0.27 -35.82
N LEU A 284 -3.04 -1.27 -36.65
CA LEU A 284 -3.75 -2.49 -36.25
C LEU A 284 -2.90 -3.38 -35.36
N ILE A 285 -1.63 -3.55 -35.71
CA ILE A 285 -0.67 -4.31 -34.89
C ILE A 285 -0.50 -3.63 -33.53
N ALA A 286 -0.35 -2.30 -33.52
CA ALA A 286 -0.26 -1.53 -32.28
C ALA A 286 -1.53 -1.63 -31.43
N LEU A 287 -2.72 -1.64 -32.04
CA LEU A 287 -3.98 -1.83 -31.32
C LEU A 287 -4.09 -3.23 -30.70
N ALA A 288 -3.75 -4.28 -31.44
CA ALA A 288 -3.73 -5.65 -30.94
C ALA A 288 -2.78 -5.80 -29.73
N ASN A 289 -1.59 -5.21 -29.83
CA ASN A 289 -0.62 -5.17 -28.73
C ASN A 289 -1.14 -4.37 -27.53
N ARG A 290 -1.78 -3.21 -27.76
CA ARG A 290 -2.37 -2.37 -26.70
C ARG A 290 -3.46 -3.12 -25.91
N LEU A 291 -4.27 -3.90 -26.61
CA LEU A 291 -5.34 -4.71 -26.01
C LEU A 291 -4.86 -6.08 -25.50
N ALA A 292 -3.64 -6.48 -25.83
CA ALA A 292 -3.05 -7.80 -25.54
C ALA A 292 -3.90 -8.98 -26.07
N ILE A 293 -4.39 -8.87 -27.30
CA ILE A 293 -5.25 -9.86 -27.96
C ILE A 293 -4.74 -10.19 -29.38
N PRO A 294 -5.04 -11.38 -29.93
CA PRO A 294 -4.60 -11.76 -31.27
C PRO A 294 -5.26 -10.90 -32.36
N LEU A 295 -4.46 -10.58 -33.39
CA LEU A 295 -4.93 -10.07 -34.68
C LEU A 295 -4.99 -11.22 -35.68
N HIS A 296 -6.21 -11.59 -36.08
CA HIS A 296 -6.46 -12.60 -37.10
C HIS A 296 -6.49 -11.95 -38.48
N VAL A 297 -5.73 -12.53 -39.40
CA VAL A 297 -5.66 -12.11 -40.78
C VAL A 297 -6.46 -13.10 -41.61
N VAL A 298 -7.50 -12.60 -42.28
CA VAL A 298 -8.35 -13.38 -43.17
C VAL A 298 -7.84 -13.24 -44.60
N SER A 299 -7.65 -14.36 -45.27
CA SER A 299 -7.14 -14.38 -46.65
C SER A 299 -8.16 -13.82 -47.64
N THR A 300 -7.65 -13.33 -48.77
CA THR A 300 -8.50 -12.84 -49.86
C THR A 300 -9.43 -13.94 -50.39
N ALA A 301 -8.97 -15.20 -50.42
CA ALA A 301 -9.75 -16.36 -50.86
C ALA A 301 -10.92 -16.67 -49.92
N GLU A 302 -10.71 -16.60 -48.60
CA GLU A 302 -11.78 -16.79 -47.61
C GLU A 302 -12.85 -15.69 -47.71
N LEU A 303 -12.44 -14.45 -47.98
CA LEU A 303 -13.37 -13.35 -48.20
C LEU A 303 -14.16 -13.51 -49.50
N ALA A 304 -13.53 -13.90 -50.59
CA ALA A 304 -14.20 -14.08 -51.89
C ALA A 304 -15.22 -15.25 -51.89
N ALA A 305 -15.06 -16.22 -50.99
CA ALA A 305 -15.99 -17.33 -50.83
C ALA A 305 -17.32 -16.94 -50.14
N LEU A 306 -17.41 -15.75 -49.54
CA LEU A 306 -18.60 -15.28 -48.86
C LEU A 306 -19.61 -14.64 -49.84
N ASP A 307 -20.89 -14.83 -49.56
CA ASP A 307 -21.96 -14.13 -50.25
C ASP A 307 -21.95 -12.63 -49.92
N ALA A 308 -21.46 -11.82 -50.87
CA ALA A 308 -21.34 -10.37 -50.72
C ALA A 308 -22.66 -9.64 -50.46
N THR A 309 -23.81 -10.25 -50.77
CA THR A 309 -25.13 -9.63 -50.53
C THR A 309 -25.49 -9.57 -49.04
N LYS A 310 -24.80 -10.34 -48.19
CA LYS A 310 -25.00 -10.39 -46.74
C LYS A 310 -24.22 -9.31 -45.97
N PHE A 311 -23.43 -8.48 -46.65
CA PHE A 311 -22.51 -7.53 -46.03
C PHE A 311 -22.65 -6.11 -46.59
N SER A 312 -22.32 -5.14 -45.75
CA SER A 312 -22.34 -3.72 -46.07
C SER A 312 -21.26 -3.34 -47.09
N ARG A 313 -21.64 -2.69 -48.20
CA ARG A 313 -20.69 -2.22 -49.24
C ARG A 313 -19.52 -1.41 -48.65
N SER A 314 -18.31 -1.64 -49.16
CA SER A 314 -17.08 -0.98 -48.71
C SER A 314 -16.16 -0.57 -49.87
N ALA A 315 -15.11 0.21 -49.60
CA ALA A 315 -14.08 0.52 -50.59
C ALA A 315 -13.41 -0.76 -51.15
N ALA A 316 -13.36 -1.85 -50.36
CA ALA A 316 -12.87 -3.14 -50.84
C ALA A 316 -13.82 -3.80 -51.84
N THR A 317 -15.13 -3.56 -51.70
CA THR A 317 -16.17 -3.98 -52.65
C THR A 317 -16.10 -3.24 -53.97
N VAL A 318 -15.59 -2.01 -53.96
CA VAL A 318 -15.48 -1.16 -55.15
C VAL A 318 -14.15 -1.36 -55.88
N HIS A 319 -13.05 -1.55 -55.14
CA HIS A 319 -11.70 -1.55 -55.71
C HIS A 319 -11.03 -2.93 -55.80
N PHE A 320 -11.52 -3.94 -55.07
CA PHE A 320 -10.86 -5.24 -54.95
C PHE A 320 -11.82 -6.44 -55.11
N ASP A 321 -13.07 -6.21 -55.52
CA ASP A 321 -14.12 -7.23 -55.69
C ASP A 321 -14.34 -8.13 -54.45
N LEU A 322 -14.23 -7.54 -53.25
CA LEU A 322 -14.41 -8.23 -51.97
C LEU A 322 -15.74 -7.86 -51.29
N PRO A 323 -16.39 -8.77 -50.55
CA PRO A 323 -17.64 -8.47 -49.85
C PRO A 323 -17.49 -7.34 -48.83
N GLY A 324 -16.29 -7.15 -48.29
CA GLY A 324 -15.95 -6.13 -47.31
C GLY A 324 -14.69 -6.49 -46.55
N VAL A 325 -14.36 -5.72 -45.50
CA VAL A 325 -13.28 -6.06 -44.56
C VAL A 325 -13.84 -6.23 -43.16
N ALA A 326 -14.41 -5.18 -42.56
CA ALA A 326 -14.83 -5.21 -41.15
C ALA A 326 -15.81 -6.34 -40.80
N GLU A 327 -17.01 -6.37 -41.38
CA GLU A 327 -17.99 -7.43 -41.10
C GLU A 327 -17.54 -8.84 -41.50
N PRO A 328 -17.10 -9.11 -42.74
CA PRO A 328 -16.79 -10.48 -43.16
C PRO A 328 -15.58 -11.07 -42.42
N CYS A 329 -14.56 -10.26 -42.09
CA CYS A 329 -13.45 -10.74 -41.28
C CYS A 329 -13.89 -11.09 -39.86
N ALA A 330 -14.78 -10.29 -39.25
CA ALA A 330 -15.31 -10.59 -37.92
C ALA A 330 -16.12 -11.89 -37.92
N VAL A 331 -16.98 -12.09 -38.94
CA VAL A 331 -17.84 -13.28 -39.07
C VAL A 331 -17.02 -14.55 -39.31
N ILE A 332 -15.99 -14.49 -40.17
CA ILE A 332 -15.11 -15.64 -40.41
C ILE A 332 -14.38 -16.06 -39.12
N VAL A 333 -13.83 -15.10 -38.38
CA VAL A 333 -13.02 -15.39 -37.20
C VAL A 333 -13.87 -15.84 -36.00
N SER A 334 -15.06 -15.27 -35.83
CA SER A 334 -15.97 -15.66 -34.74
C SER A 334 -16.71 -16.96 -35.04
N GLY A 335 -17.06 -17.20 -36.30
CA GLY A 335 -18.03 -18.23 -36.70
C GLY A 335 -19.46 -17.96 -36.22
N GLY A 336 -19.73 -16.77 -35.66
CA GLY A 336 -21.00 -16.47 -35.00
C GLY A 336 -21.67 -15.19 -35.51
N PRO A 337 -22.78 -14.77 -34.86
CA PRO A 337 -23.65 -13.72 -35.38
C PRO A 337 -23.00 -12.33 -35.29
N LEU A 338 -23.41 -11.46 -36.22
CA LEU A 338 -23.07 -10.04 -36.22
C LEU A 338 -23.89 -9.29 -35.16
N LEU A 339 -23.21 -8.72 -34.16
CA LEU A 339 -23.83 -7.93 -33.09
C LEU A 339 -23.91 -6.45 -33.48
N VAL A 340 -22.82 -5.92 -34.03
CA VAL A 340 -22.71 -4.53 -34.47
C VAL A 340 -22.35 -4.53 -35.94
N PRO A 341 -23.28 -4.13 -36.82
CA PRO A 341 -23.00 -3.92 -38.23
C PRO A 341 -21.92 -2.87 -38.45
N LYS A 342 -21.40 -2.79 -39.67
CA LYS A 342 -20.32 -1.88 -40.05
C LYS A 342 -20.64 -0.44 -39.66
N ARG A 343 -19.85 0.08 -38.73
CA ARG A 343 -19.81 1.50 -38.39
C ARG A 343 -18.64 2.17 -39.08
N ALA A 344 -18.91 3.27 -39.78
CA ALA A 344 -17.89 4.05 -40.48
C ALA A 344 -17.39 5.22 -39.64
N PHE A 345 -16.07 5.39 -39.63
CA PHE A 345 -15.35 6.53 -39.09
C PHE A 345 -14.53 7.17 -40.23
N PRO A 346 -13.96 8.38 -40.06
CA PRO A 346 -13.28 9.09 -41.15
C PRO A 346 -12.20 8.28 -41.88
N ARG A 347 -11.49 7.40 -41.16
CA ARG A 347 -10.37 6.61 -41.72
C ARG A 347 -10.44 5.10 -41.42
N CYS A 348 -11.46 4.63 -40.73
CA CYS A 348 -11.64 3.21 -40.42
C CYS A 348 -13.12 2.81 -40.35
N THR A 349 -13.34 1.51 -40.31
CA THR A 349 -14.64 0.87 -40.21
C THR A 349 -14.54 -0.28 -39.23
N ILE A 350 -15.54 -0.42 -38.37
CA ILE A 350 -15.55 -1.40 -37.29
C ILE A 350 -16.86 -2.17 -37.33
N ALA A 351 -16.78 -3.49 -37.15
CA ALA A 351 -17.91 -4.37 -36.93
C ALA A 351 -17.59 -5.30 -35.76
N THR A 352 -18.62 -5.79 -35.07
CA THR A 352 -18.43 -6.69 -33.92
C THR A 352 -19.35 -7.88 -34.02
N THR A 353 -18.81 -9.06 -33.74
CA THR A 353 -19.50 -10.35 -33.78
C THR A 353 -19.35 -11.06 -32.44
N LEU A 354 -20.24 -11.99 -32.18
CA LEU A 354 -20.18 -12.87 -31.02
C LEU A 354 -19.56 -14.21 -31.44
N ALA A 355 -18.48 -14.62 -30.79
CA ALA A 355 -17.89 -15.93 -30.95
C ALA A 355 -18.47 -16.93 -29.95
N GLU A 356 -18.51 -18.20 -30.36
CA GLU A 356 -18.80 -19.29 -29.45
C GLU A 356 -17.79 -19.36 -28.30
N HIS A 357 -18.25 -19.87 -27.16
CA HIS A 357 -17.43 -19.91 -25.96
C HIS A 357 -16.26 -20.90 -26.11
N GLY A 358 -15.03 -20.38 -26.14
CA GLY A 358 -13.80 -21.18 -26.16
C GLY A 358 -13.35 -21.66 -27.55
N THR A 359 -13.91 -21.11 -28.63
CA THR A 359 -13.54 -21.41 -30.03
C THR A 359 -12.44 -20.52 -30.58
N LEU A 360 -12.17 -19.36 -29.96
CA LEU A 360 -11.05 -18.48 -30.29
C LEU A 360 -9.71 -19.15 -29.89
N ARG A 361 -9.19 -20.01 -30.75
CA ARG A 361 -7.88 -20.65 -30.59
C ARG A 361 -6.77 -19.69 -31.00
N GLY A 362 -5.76 -19.52 -30.14
CA GLY A 362 -4.55 -18.76 -30.47
C GLY A 362 -3.81 -19.36 -31.67
N THR A 363 -3.79 -18.63 -32.78
CA THR A 363 -2.97 -18.97 -33.95
C THR A 363 -1.56 -18.40 -33.78
N ARG A 364 -0.61 -19.34 -33.68
CA ARG A 364 0.83 -19.30 -34.03
C ARG A 364 1.43 -17.90 -34.25
N HIS A 365 2.33 -17.51 -33.35
CA HIS A 365 3.39 -16.56 -33.68
C HIS A 365 4.09 -17.01 -34.97
N MET A 366 4.08 -16.17 -36.00
CA MET A 366 5.06 -16.25 -37.08
C MET A 366 6.45 -15.96 -36.50
N GLY A 367 7.07 -16.98 -35.94
CA GLY A 367 8.51 -17.06 -35.84
C GLY A 367 9.05 -17.47 -37.20
N ALA A 368 9.74 -16.55 -37.86
CA ALA A 368 10.65 -16.92 -38.94
C ALA A 368 11.73 -17.84 -38.35
N HIS A 369 11.60 -19.14 -38.56
CA HIS A 369 12.64 -20.04 -39.08
C HIS A 369 12.08 -21.47 -39.17
N GLY A 370 12.21 -22.05 -40.37
CA GLY A 370 11.54 -23.26 -40.81
C GLY A 370 11.90 -24.52 -40.02
N SER A 371 10.88 -25.34 -39.80
CA SER A 371 11.02 -26.76 -39.47
C SER A 371 11.15 -27.55 -40.77
N THR A 372 12.30 -28.21 -40.95
CA THR A 372 12.39 -29.38 -41.83
C THR A 372 12.49 -30.62 -40.94
N ARG A 373 11.44 -31.44 -40.95
CA ARG A 373 11.45 -32.83 -40.42
C ARG A 373 11.90 -33.76 -41.54
N ILE A 374 12.92 -34.60 -41.32
CA ILE A 374 13.11 -36.02 -41.75
C ILE A 374 14.28 -36.52 -40.85
N GLY A 375 14.33 -37.66 -40.15
CA GLY A 375 13.94 -39.04 -40.44
C GLY A 375 15.21 -39.89 -40.64
N THR A 376 15.56 -40.70 -39.63
CA THR A 376 16.35 -41.97 -39.66
C THR A 376 17.79 -42.05 -40.24
N ASN A 377 18.60 -42.88 -39.54
CA ASN A 377 19.77 -43.67 -39.97
C ASN A 377 21.21 -43.12 -39.80
N SER A 378 21.88 -43.70 -38.78
CA SER A 378 23.13 -44.51 -38.86
C SER A 378 24.46 -43.96 -39.39
N HIS A 379 25.52 -44.42 -38.71
CA HIS A 379 26.96 -44.48 -39.06
C HIS A 379 27.90 -43.39 -38.52
N GLY A 380 29.03 -43.88 -38.00
CA GLY A 380 30.06 -43.17 -37.23
C GLY A 380 30.77 -42.04 -37.97
N SER A 381 31.66 -41.27 -37.34
CA SER A 381 32.99 -41.74 -36.95
C SER A 381 33.72 -40.70 -36.08
N ILE A 382 34.38 -41.21 -35.04
CA ILE A 382 35.73 -40.95 -34.48
C ILE A 382 36.51 -39.67 -34.92
N VAL A 383 37.31 -39.17 -33.95
CA VAL A 383 38.63 -38.47 -34.05
C VAL A 383 38.53 -36.96 -33.81
N SER A 384 39.33 -36.25 -32.99
CA SER A 384 40.28 -36.49 -31.88
C SER A 384 40.72 -35.10 -31.38
N HIS A 385 41.13 -34.99 -30.11
CA HIS A 385 41.88 -33.83 -29.59
C HIS A 385 43.20 -33.58 -30.34
N PRO A 386 43.77 -32.36 -30.25
CA PRO A 386 44.94 -32.19 -29.40
C PRO A 386 45.04 -30.83 -28.66
N ALA A 387 45.76 -30.85 -27.55
CA ALA A 387 46.46 -29.70 -26.92
C ALA A 387 47.98 -30.01 -26.98
N PRO A 388 48.92 -29.21 -26.43
CA PRO A 388 48.98 -27.78 -26.07
C PRO A 388 50.25 -27.09 -26.67
N ASN A 389 50.49 -25.80 -26.45
CA ASN A 389 51.88 -25.31 -26.30
C ASN A 389 52.01 -23.97 -25.52
N ARG A 390 53.07 -23.89 -24.72
CA ARG A 390 53.53 -22.76 -23.89
C ARG A 390 54.43 -21.82 -24.70
N GLU A 391 54.46 -20.52 -24.34
CA GLU A 391 55.68 -19.73 -24.08
C GLU A 391 55.37 -18.26 -23.65
N HIS A 392 56.17 -17.74 -22.72
CA HIS A 392 56.29 -16.34 -22.24
C HIS A 392 57.56 -15.69 -22.88
N PRO A 393 58.05 -14.43 -22.60
CA PRO A 393 57.62 -13.34 -21.69
C PRO A 393 57.71 -11.88 -22.25
N SER A 394 57.18 -10.87 -21.54
CA SER A 394 57.86 -9.56 -21.25
C SER A 394 56.99 -8.58 -20.42
N HIS A 395 57.65 -7.95 -19.44
CA HIS A 395 57.18 -7.02 -18.38
C HIS A 395 57.09 -5.54 -18.85
N PRO A 396 56.78 -4.51 -18.00
CA PRO A 396 55.85 -4.39 -16.86
C PRO A 396 55.07 -3.04 -16.84
N ARG A 397 53.95 -2.92 -16.10
CA ARG A 397 53.59 -1.66 -15.40
C ARG A 397 52.95 -1.92 -14.02
N LYS A 398 53.36 -1.07 -13.09
CA LYS A 398 53.22 -1.07 -11.62
C LYS A 398 51.77 -1.02 -11.13
N SER A 399 51.47 -1.77 -10.06
CA SER A 399 50.37 -1.43 -9.15
C SER A 399 50.84 -1.56 -7.69
N VAL A 400 50.36 -0.61 -6.89
CA VAL A 400 50.78 -0.27 -5.53
C VAL A 400 50.07 -1.20 -4.54
N VAL A 401 50.83 -1.75 -3.57
CA VAL A 401 50.30 -2.52 -2.44
C VAL A 401 50.06 -1.56 -1.26
N PRO A 402 48.86 -1.49 -0.67
CA PRO A 402 48.68 -0.94 0.67
C PRO A 402 48.94 -2.03 1.72
N SER A 403 49.71 -1.66 2.74
CA SER A 403 50.09 -2.45 3.91
C SER A 403 48.90 -2.93 4.76
N ARG A 404 49.02 -4.15 5.30
CA ARG A 404 48.13 -4.69 6.34
C ARG A 404 48.19 -3.81 7.61
N PRO A 405 47.06 -3.42 8.21
CA PRO A 405 47.05 -2.94 9.59
C PRO A 405 47.32 -4.11 10.53
N THR A 406 48.22 -3.89 11.49
CA THR A 406 48.49 -4.74 12.65
C THR A 406 47.26 -4.82 13.55
N ILE A 407 46.80 -6.04 13.84
CA ILE A 407 45.74 -6.33 14.83
C ILE A 407 46.38 -6.27 16.24
N PRO A 408 45.85 -5.51 17.21
CA PRO A 408 46.27 -5.60 18.61
C PRO A 408 45.82 -6.93 19.23
N LYS A 409 46.67 -7.52 20.08
CA LYS A 409 46.38 -8.73 20.85
C LYS A 409 45.22 -8.50 21.84
N HIS A 410 44.14 -9.27 21.70
CA HIS A 410 43.23 -9.63 22.80
C HIS A 410 43.02 -11.15 22.76
N ASP A 411 43.81 -11.89 23.54
CA ASP A 411 43.77 -13.36 23.64
C ASP A 411 42.87 -13.84 24.80
N GLN A 412 41.85 -13.06 25.17
CA GLN A 412 40.79 -13.45 26.10
C GLN A 412 39.44 -13.15 25.42
N PRO A 413 38.47 -14.09 25.39
CA PRO A 413 37.16 -13.79 24.83
C PRO A 413 36.53 -12.65 25.64
N SER A 414 36.24 -11.51 25.00
CA SER A 414 35.51 -10.43 25.65
C SER A 414 34.15 -10.98 26.11
N GLY A 415 33.80 -10.74 27.37
CA GLY A 415 32.50 -11.17 27.87
C GLY A 415 31.38 -10.38 27.21
N VAL A 416 30.16 -10.89 27.38
CA VAL A 416 28.98 -10.37 26.69
C VAL A 416 28.03 -9.81 27.74
N LEU A 417 27.66 -8.54 27.59
CA LEU A 417 26.59 -7.91 28.34
C LEU A 417 25.35 -7.83 27.46
N THR A 418 24.37 -8.69 27.72
CA THR A 418 23.07 -8.64 27.06
C THR A 418 22.07 -7.88 27.91
N LEU A 419 21.53 -6.79 27.38
CA LEU A 419 20.45 -6.02 27.97
C LEU A 419 19.13 -6.67 27.55
N VAL A 420 18.44 -7.32 28.50
CA VAL A 420 17.28 -8.16 28.21
C VAL A 420 15.98 -7.54 28.72
N SER A 421 15.05 -7.34 27.80
CA SER A 421 13.66 -6.96 28.11
C SER A 421 12.84 -8.18 28.51
N ILE A 422 12.26 -8.19 29.72
CA ILE A 422 11.40 -9.29 30.19
C ILE A 422 9.91 -9.08 29.90
N GLY A 423 9.56 -7.97 29.24
CA GLY A 423 8.17 -7.62 28.98
C GLY A 423 7.44 -7.06 30.21
N PRO A 424 6.12 -6.83 30.12
CA PRO A 424 5.37 -6.09 31.14
C PRO A 424 5.06 -6.92 32.40
N GLY A 425 5.05 -8.25 32.30
CA GLY A 425 4.72 -9.15 33.39
C GLY A 425 4.57 -10.60 32.91
N ASP A 426 3.55 -10.85 32.08
CA ASP A 426 3.22 -12.19 31.61
C ASP A 426 4.36 -12.78 30.75
N PRO A 427 4.88 -13.98 31.08
CA PRO A 427 5.88 -14.67 30.29
C PRO A 427 5.53 -14.88 28.81
N GLN A 428 4.25 -14.86 28.43
CA GLN A 428 3.81 -14.91 27.03
C GLN A 428 4.25 -13.69 26.21
N HIS A 429 4.50 -12.56 26.87
CA HIS A 429 4.99 -11.35 26.25
C HIS A 429 6.53 -11.29 26.15
N LEU A 430 7.21 -12.31 26.67
CA LEU A 430 8.65 -12.45 26.52
C LEU A 430 9.00 -12.83 25.07
N THR A 431 9.89 -12.05 24.45
CA THR A 431 10.34 -12.38 23.10
C THR A 431 11.18 -13.66 23.11
N PHE A 432 11.15 -14.40 22.00
CA PHE A 432 12.00 -15.59 21.87
C PHE A 432 13.50 -15.26 22.04
N ALA A 433 13.93 -14.09 21.54
CA ALA A 433 15.29 -13.61 21.71
C ALA A 433 15.64 -13.35 23.18
N ALA A 434 14.74 -12.72 23.95
CA ALA A 434 14.93 -12.50 25.38
C ALA A 434 15.02 -13.82 26.16
N ARG A 435 14.17 -14.78 25.81
CA ARG A 435 14.22 -16.13 26.41
C ARG A 435 15.53 -16.85 26.12
N GLU A 436 16.03 -16.79 24.87
CA GLU A 436 17.32 -17.39 24.52
C GLU A 436 18.50 -16.67 25.17
N ALA A 437 18.44 -15.34 25.31
CA ALA A 437 19.45 -14.55 26.01
C ALA A 437 19.52 -14.95 27.49
N LEU A 438 18.36 -15.01 28.18
CA LEU A 438 18.28 -15.50 29.55
C LEU A 438 18.86 -16.91 29.67
N ARG A 439 18.51 -17.84 28.78
CA ARG A 439 19.02 -19.23 28.83
C ARG A 439 20.54 -19.35 28.68
N ARG A 440 21.17 -18.43 27.95
CA ARG A 440 22.63 -18.46 27.67
C ARG A 440 23.47 -17.72 28.71
N ALA A 441 22.83 -16.87 29.50
CA ALA A 441 23.50 -16.08 30.51
C ALA A 441 24.07 -16.97 31.62
N GLU A 442 25.26 -16.65 32.07
CA GLU A 442 25.83 -17.23 33.29
C GLU A 442 25.34 -16.48 34.52
N ILE A 443 25.19 -15.16 34.37
CA ILE A 443 24.73 -14.24 35.41
C ILE A 443 23.47 -13.54 34.92
N VAL A 444 22.43 -13.53 35.73
CA VAL A 444 21.24 -12.70 35.53
C VAL A 444 21.20 -11.63 36.61
N ALA A 445 21.35 -10.37 36.21
CA ALA A 445 21.41 -9.21 37.10
C ALA A 445 20.17 -8.33 36.93
N GLY A 446 19.61 -7.83 38.02
CA GLY A 446 18.42 -6.99 37.95
C GLY A 446 17.95 -6.41 39.28
N TYR A 447 16.87 -5.65 39.19
CA TYR A 447 16.10 -5.21 40.36
C TYR A 447 15.28 -6.39 40.91
N ARG A 448 15.09 -6.47 42.23
CA ARG A 448 14.33 -7.54 42.90
C ARG A 448 13.03 -7.90 42.19
N VAL A 449 12.15 -6.92 41.93
CA VAL A 449 10.85 -7.17 41.30
C VAL A 449 10.97 -7.79 39.90
N TYR A 450 12.00 -7.41 39.13
CA TYR A 450 12.21 -7.96 37.78
C TYR A 450 12.80 -9.37 37.85
N ILE A 451 13.67 -9.62 38.84
CA ILE A 451 14.24 -10.93 39.09
C ILE A 451 13.14 -11.90 39.52
N ASP A 452 12.24 -11.49 40.41
CA ASP A 452 11.15 -12.32 40.89
C ASP A 452 10.22 -12.75 39.74
N LEU A 453 9.95 -11.84 38.78
CA LEU A 453 9.21 -12.16 37.55
C LEU A 453 9.97 -13.12 36.61
N ALA A 454 11.28 -12.97 36.51
CA ALA A 454 12.11 -13.81 35.65
C ALA A 454 12.44 -15.17 36.29
N LEU A 455 12.34 -15.31 37.61
CA LEU A 455 12.81 -16.47 38.38
C LEU A 455 12.30 -17.82 37.85
N PRO A 456 11.02 -17.98 37.47
CA PRO A 456 10.51 -19.24 36.89
C PRO A 456 11.16 -19.62 35.55
N LEU A 457 11.83 -18.67 34.88
CA LEU A 457 12.47 -18.85 33.57
C LEU A 457 13.96 -19.18 33.70
N LEU A 458 14.55 -18.97 34.88
CA LEU A 458 15.97 -19.15 35.13
C LEU A 458 16.30 -20.61 35.43
N GLN A 459 17.50 -21.02 35.06
CA GLN A 459 18.03 -22.35 35.28
C GLN A 459 18.82 -22.41 36.59
N PRO A 460 18.83 -23.56 37.30
CA PRO A 460 19.48 -23.68 38.61
C PRO A 460 20.99 -23.39 38.64
N HIS A 461 21.66 -23.48 37.48
CA HIS A 461 23.10 -23.24 37.36
C HIS A 461 23.47 -21.76 37.14
N GLN A 462 22.47 -20.89 36.98
CA GLN A 462 22.69 -19.47 36.72
C GLN A 462 22.87 -18.71 38.04
N GLU A 463 23.84 -17.81 38.05
CA GLU A 463 24.07 -16.89 39.17
C GLU A 463 23.08 -15.74 39.09
N VAL A 464 22.35 -15.47 40.18
CA VAL A 464 21.32 -14.41 40.22
C VAL A 464 21.79 -13.26 41.09
N LEU A 465 22.08 -12.12 40.47
CA LEU A 465 22.52 -10.91 41.17
C LEU A 465 21.35 -9.95 41.35
N VAL A 466 20.90 -9.83 42.60
CA VAL A 466 19.76 -8.99 42.93
C VAL A 466 20.20 -7.72 43.63
N THR A 467 19.84 -6.58 43.05
CA THR A 467 20.01 -5.28 43.71
C THR A 467 18.71 -4.92 44.47
N PRO A 468 18.80 -4.62 45.78
CA PRO A 468 17.62 -4.42 46.62
C PRO A 468 17.02 -3.00 46.52
N ALA A 469 17.80 -2.00 46.11
CA ALA A 469 17.35 -0.60 46.08
C ALA A 469 16.89 -0.16 44.68
N MET A 470 15.76 0.54 44.64
CA MET A 470 15.29 1.29 43.46
C MET A 470 16.04 2.63 43.41
N GLY A 471 16.65 2.98 42.26
CA GLY A 471 17.40 4.22 42.06
C GLY A 471 18.93 4.09 41.98
N ASP A 472 19.51 2.90 42.19
CA ASP A 472 20.93 2.63 41.92
C ASP A 472 21.16 2.07 40.51
N GLU A 473 20.57 2.72 39.50
CA GLU A 473 20.69 2.28 38.11
C GLU A 473 22.14 2.42 37.61
N ALA A 474 22.84 3.49 38.01
CA ALA A 474 24.23 3.70 37.63
C ALA A 474 25.17 2.67 38.26
N GLY A 475 25.01 2.33 39.54
CA GLY A 475 25.81 1.28 40.19
C GLY A 475 25.57 -0.10 39.58
N ARG A 476 24.30 -0.43 39.31
CA ARG A 476 23.93 -1.69 38.65
C ARG A 476 24.51 -1.80 37.24
N ALA A 477 24.47 -0.71 36.46
CA ALA A 477 25.07 -0.66 35.14
C ALA A 477 26.59 -0.93 35.20
N ARG A 478 27.32 -0.21 36.07
CA ARG A 478 28.77 -0.40 36.26
C ARG A 478 29.12 -1.83 36.65
N HIS A 479 28.39 -2.39 37.62
CA HIS A 479 28.65 -3.75 38.07
C HIS A 479 28.42 -4.80 36.96
N ALA A 480 27.36 -4.64 36.16
CA ALA A 480 27.12 -5.54 35.02
C ALA A 480 28.22 -5.44 33.94
N ILE A 481 28.73 -4.23 33.70
CA ILE A 481 29.86 -3.99 32.78
C ILE A 481 31.14 -4.64 33.31
N GLU A 482 31.45 -4.48 34.60
CA GLU A 482 32.62 -5.11 35.23
C GLU A 482 32.61 -6.63 35.09
N LEU A 483 31.45 -7.26 35.33
CA LEU A 483 31.28 -8.71 35.19
C LEU A 483 31.46 -9.16 33.73
N ALA A 484 30.95 -8.40 32.76
CA ALA A 484 31.15 -8.69 31.35
C ALA A 484 32.61 -8.48 30.92
N ARG A 485 33.30 -7.45 31.39
CA ARG A 485 34.75 -7.25 31.16
C ARG A 485 35.60 -8.36 31.79
N ALA A 486 35.12 -8.98 32.87
CA ALA A 486 35.72 -10.19 33.45
C ALA A 486 35.48 -11.47 32.61
N GLY A 487 34.95 -11.37 31.39
CA GLY A 487 34.75 -12.49 30.46
C GLY A 487 33.44 -13.25 30.64
N ARG A 488 32.53 -12.80 31.51
CA ARG A 488 31.27 -13.49 31.81
C ARG A 488 30.18 -13.14 30.79
N ARG A 489 29.19 -14.04 30.66
CA ARG A 489 27.93 -13.75 29.93
C ARG A 489 26.87 -13.26 30.89
N VAL A 490 26.60 -11.95 30.86
CA VAL A 490 25.72 -11.25 31.80
C VAL A 490 24.44 -10.85 31.09
N ALA A 491 23.27 -11.27 31.62
CA ALA A 491 21.98 -10.73 31.24
C ALA A 491 21.52 -9.69 32.27
N LEU A 492 21.51 -8.41 31.89
CA LEU A 492 20.96 -7.34 32.71
C LEU A 492 19.50 -7.11 32.32
N ILE A 493 18.57 -7.42 33.21
CA ILE A 493 17.14 -7.47 32.90
C ILE A 493 16.39 -6.17 33.27
N SER A 494 15.36 -5.84 32.50
CA SER A 494 14.38 -4.78 32.82
C SER A 494 12.97 -5.17 32.37
N SER A 495 11.95 -4.72 33.12
CA SER A 495 10.56 -4.85 32.68
C SER A 495 10.25 -3.93 31.51
N GLY A 496 9.23 -4.27 30.73
CA GLY A 496 8.85 -3.54 29.53
C GLY A 496 9.87 -3.71 28.42
N ASP A 497 10.17 -2.63 27.71
CA ASP A 497 11.29 -2.54 26.78
C ASP A 497 12.49 -1.88 27.47
N ILE A 498 13.68 -2.47 27.37
CA ILE A 498 14.88 -2.02 28.06
C ILE A 498 15.41 -0.66 27.58
N GLY A 499 14.97 -0.19 26.42
CA GLY A 499 15.26 1.14 25.88
C GLY A 499 14.30 2.24 26.36
N ILE A 500 13.18 1.90 27.00
CA ILE A 500 12.16 2.87 27.42
C ILE A 500 12.20 3.03 28.93
N TYR A 501 12.83 4.12 29.40
CA TYR A 501 12.97 4.45 30.84
C TYR A 501 13.51 3.28 31.69
N ALA A 502 14.48 2.56 31.14
CA ALA A 502 15.03 1.33 31.72
C ALA A 502 16.58 1.30 31.60
N MET A 503 17.20 0.14 31.84
CA MET A 503 18.64 0.01 32.07
C MET A 503 19.54 0.27 30.84
N ALA A 504 19.02 0.38 29.62
CA ALA A 504 19.88 0.64 28.46
C ALA A 504 20.61 1.98 28.53
N ALA A 505 19.90 3.07 28.86
CA ALA A 505 20.52 4.39 28.90
C ALA A 505 21.63 4.48 29.98
N PRO A 506 21.41 4.04 31.24
CA PRO A 506 22.46 4.01 32.26
C PRO A 506 23.69 3.17 31.87
N VAL A 507 23.50 2.06 31.14
CA VAL A 507 24.61 1.23 30.65
C VAL A 507 25.43 1.96 29.60
N PHE A 508 24.79 2.55 28.59
CA PHE A 508 25.50 3.30 27.56
C PHE A 508 26.17 4.57 28.09
N GLU A 509 25.59 5.23 29.11
CA GLU A 509 26.23 6.34 29.81
C GLU A 509 27.49 5.87 30.54
N ALA A 510 27.42 4.79 31.31
CA ALA A 510 28.59 4.24 32.01
C ALA A 510 29.68 3.78 31.03
N LEU A 511 29.31 3.11 29.93
CA LEU A 511 30.26 2.71 28.88
C LEU A 511 30.93 3.91 28.22
N ARG A 512 30.18 4.98 27.93
CA ARG A 512 30.73 6.22 27.37
C ARG A 512 31.73 6.86 28.33
N ASP A 513 31.39 6.95 29.60
CA ASP A 513 32.24 7.55 30.62
C ASP A 513 33.56 6.76 30.80
N ASP A 514 33.52 5.45 30.55
CA ASP A 514 34.69 4.56 30.53
C ASP A 514 35.46 4.55 29.18
N GLY A 515 35.05 5.35 28.19
CA GLY A 515 35.72 5.43 26.88
C GLY A 515 35.50 4.23 25.97
N TRP A 516 34.37 3.52 26.10
CA TRP A 516 34.04 2.34 25.30
C TRP A 516 34.00 2.62 23.79
N THR A 517 34.65 1.75 23.01
CA THR A 517 34.77 1.87 21.55
C THR A 517 33.86 0.93 20.76
N GLY A 518 33.11 0.05 21.44
CA GLY A 518 32.22 -0.93 20.81
C GLY A 518 32.56 -2.40 21.06
N ASP A 519 33.80 -2.70 21.47
CA ASP A 519 34.35 -4.06 21.39
C ASP A 519 34.53 -4.78 22.75
N ASP A 520 34.65 -4.03 23.87
CA ASP A 520 34.92 -4.61 25.20
C ASP A 520 34.18 -3.90 26.36
N PRO A 521 33.12 -4.50 26.93
CA PRO A 521 32.54 -5.80 26.57
C PRO A 521 31.72 -5.71 25.28
N VAL A 522 31.36 -6.86 24.70
CA VAL A 522 30.34 -6.92 23.65
C VAL A 522 28.99 -6.62 24.29
N VAL A 523 28.24 -5.65 23.75
CA VAL A 523 26.95 -5.23 24.30
C VAL A 523 25.84 -5.53 23.30
N GLU A 524 24.84 -6.30 23.75
CA GLU A 524 23.66 -6.65 22.96
C GLU A 524 22.40 -6.06 23.60
N VAL A 525 21.49 -5.51 22.79
CA VAL A 525 20.21 -4.97 23.29
C VAL A 525 19.07 -5.78 22.71
N ILE A 526 18.28 -6.41 23.59
CA ILE A 526 17.14 -7.25 23.21
C ILE A 526 15.84 -6.50 23.54
N PRO A 527 15.01 -6.17 22.53
CA PRO A 527 13.79 -5.41 22.73
C PRO A 527 12.69 -6.26 23.38
N GLY A 528 11.66 -5.58 23.88
CA GLY A 528 10.50 -6.21 24.52
C GLY A 528 9.21 -5.43 24.36
N ILE A 529 8.12 -6.05 24.80
CA ILE A 529 6.81 -5.40 24.84
C ILE A 529 6.76 -4.45 26.04
N SER A 530 6.56 -3.16 25.80
CA SER A 530 6.46 -2.16 26.86
C SER A 530 5.06 -2.12 27.47
N ALA A 531 4.97 -1.65 28.73
CA ALA A 531 3.71 -1.62 29.48
C ALA A 531 2.59 -0.83 28.76
N PHE A 532 2.91 0.29 28.09
CA PHE A 532 1.91 1.05 27.33
C PHE A 532 1.37 0.27 26.13
N GLN A 533 2.19 -0.58 25.49
CA GLN A 533 1.76 -1.40 24.35
C GLN A 533 0.82 -2.50 24.82
N ALA A 534 1.15 -3.14 25.94
CA ALA A 534 0.28 -4.12 26.58
C ALA A 534 -1.05 -3.47 27.02
N LEU A 535 -1.01 -2.31 27.67
CA LEU A 535 -2.22 -1.58 28.05
C LEU A 535 -3.04 -1.19 26.82
N ALA A 536 -2.40 -0.69 25.76
CA ALA A 536 -3.09 -0.34 24.53
C ALA A 536 -3.80 -1.55 23.90
N ALA A 537 -3.14 -2.71 23.84
CA ALA A 537 -3.74 -3.94 23.35
C ALA A 537 -4.89 -4.43 24.24
N ARG A 538 -4.78 -4.28 25.57
CA ARG A 538 -5.87 -4.55 26.53
C ARG A 538 -7.08 -3.65 26.29
N LEU A 539 -6.85 -2.37 25.98
CA LEU A 539 -7.92 -1.39 25.76
C LEU A 539 -8.52 -1.46 24.34
N GLY A 540 -7.79 -1.97 23.35
CA GLY A 540 -8.22 -2.03 21.95
C GLY A 540 -7.17 -1.45 21.01
N ALA A 541 -7.38 -0.21 20.55
CA ALA A 541 -6.50 0.45 19.58
C ALA A 541 -6.25 1.94 19.88
N PRO A 542 -5.85 2.32 21.10
CA PRO A 542 -5.67 3.73 21.47
C PRO A 542 -4.44 4.38 20.85
N VAL A 543 -3.37 3.63 20.55
CA VAL A 543 -2.10 4.13 19.96
C VAL A 543 -2.00 3.87 18.44
N SER A 544 -3.14 3.81 17.75
CA SER A 544 -3.21 3.58 16.30
C SER A 544 -2.84 4.81 15.46
N HIS A 545 -2.85 5.99 16.07
CA HIS A 545 -2.36 7.26 15.53
C HIS A 545 -1.03 7.64 16.18
N ASP A 546 -0.44 8.73 15.72
CA ASP A 546 0.77 9.29 16.31
C ASP A 546 0.63 9.45 17.83
N PHE A 547 1.65 8.98 18.55
CA PHE A 547 1.69 8.97 19.99
C PHE A 547 3.09 9.31 20.49
N CYS A 548 3.17 9.69 21.75
CA CYS A 548 4.45 9.85 22.45
C CYS A 548 4.40 9.20 23.83
N VAL A 549 5.59 8.92 24.36
CA VAL A 549 5.77 8.36 25.70
C VAL A 549 6.56 9.38 26.52
N ILE A 550 6.06 9.75 27.69
CA ILE A 550 6.65 10.77 28.56
C ILE A 550 6.73 10.24 30.00
N SER A 551 7.92 10.25 30.59
CA SER A 551 8.12 10.02 32.02
C SER A 551 7.81 11.31 32.79
N LEU A 552 7.03 11.18 33.87
CA LEU A 552 6.73 12.26 34.80
C LEU A 552 7.72 12.34 35.98
N SER A 553 8.79 11.54 35.96
CA SER A 553 9.85 11.60 36.96
C SER A 553 10.78 12.78 36.68
N ASP A 554 10.79 13.75 37.59
CA ASP A 554 11.62 14.96 37.57
C ASP A 554 12.98 14.81 38.26
N LEU A 555 13.33 13.58 38.68
CA LEU A 555 14.57 13.31 39.42
C LEU A 555 15.85 13.69 38.65
N LEU A 556 15.87 13.39 37.35
CA LEU A 556 17.01 13.67 36.46
C LEU A 556 16.66 14.66 35.34
N THR A 557 15.36 14.91 35.12
CA THR A 557 14.87 15.82 34.09
C THR A 557 14.08 16.93 34.77
N PRO A 558 14.52 18.20 34.74
CA PRO A 558 13.77 19.30 35.35
C PRO A 558 12.32 19.36 34.89
N TRP A 559 11.40 19.69 35.81
CA TRP A 559 9.97 19.73 35.52
C TRP A 559 9.64 20.63 34.33
N GLU A 560 10.33 21.77 34.17
CA GLU A 560 10.13 22.71 33.08
C GLU A 560 10.33 22.06 31.69
N VAL A 561 11.24 21.08 31.61
CA VAL A 561 11.46 20.30 30.38
C VAL A 561 10.32 19.32 30.14
N ILE A 562 9.85 18.65 31.20
CA ILE A 562 8.72 17.70 31.14
C ILE A 562 7.45 18.46 30.74
N GLU A 563 7.16 19.59 31.38
CA GLU A 563 6.06 20.48 31.07
C GLU A 563 6.09 20.96 29.62
N ARG A 564 7.27 21.39 29.13
CA ARG A 564 7.41 21.78 27.71
C ARG A 564 7.09 20.63 26.76
N ARG A 565 7.51 19.40 27.07
CA ARG A 565 7.18 18.21 26.28
C ARG A 565 5.68 17.91 26.31
N LEU A 566 5.05 18.00 27.48
CA LEU A 566 3.60 17.81 27.64
C LEU A 566 2.81 18.86 26.86
N ARG A 567 3.19 20.14 26.93
CA ARG A 567 2.56 21.22 26.17
C ARG A 567 2.69 21.01 24.67
N ALA A 568 3.88 20.63 24.19
CA ALA A 568 4.10 20.31 22.79
C ALA A 568 3.26 19.10 22.34
N ALA A 569 3.19 18.05 23.16
CA ALA A 569 2.37 16.87 22.86
C ALA A 569 0.87 17.18 22.85
N ALA A 570 0.43 18.05 23.76
CA ALA A 570 -0.92 18.58 23.79
C ALA A 570 -1.21 19.39 22.51
N GLN A 571 -0.36 20.34 22.14
CA GLN A 571 -0.52 21.17 20.95
C GLN A 571 -0.52 20.36 19.65
N ALA A 572 0.34 19.35 19.54
CA ALA A 572 0.46 18.49 18.36
C ALA A 572 -0.60 17.38 18.28
N ASP A 573 -1.53 17.34 19.23
CA ASP A 573 -2.60 16.33 19.29
C ASP A 573 -2.13 14.86 19.33
N PHE A 574 -0.99 14.57 19.97
CA PHE A 574 -0.54 13.20 20.19
C PHE A 574 -1.40 12.48 21.23
N VAL A 575 -1.55 11.16 21.06
CA VAL A 575 -1.89 10.24 22.16
C VAL A 575 -0.68 10.17 23.10
N VAL A 576 -0.89 10.25 24.41
CA VAL A 576 0.22 10.38 25.38
C VAL A 576 0.20 9.21 26.35
N ALA A 577 1.29 8.43 26.38
CA ALA A 577 1.55 7.44 27.42
C ALA A 577 2.45 8.04 28.50
N LEU A 578 1.95 8.12 29.74
CA LEU A 578 2.65 8.67 30.88
C LEU A 578 3.22 7.54 31.75
N TYR A 579 4.55 7.57 31.89
CA TYR A 579 5.31 6.68 32.75
C TYR A 579 5.69 7.36 34.05
N ASN A 580 5.94 6.55 35.08
CA ASN A 580 6.30 7.02 36.42
C ASN A 580 5.31 8.08 36.94
N PRO A 581 3.98 7.84 36.83
CA PRO A 581 2.99 8.90 36.98
C PRO A 581 2.90 9.39 38.43
N ARG A 582 3.11 8.52 39.41
CA ARG A 582 3.00 8.84 40.82
C ARG A 582 3.91 7.96 41.67
N SER A 583 4.50 8.52 42.72
CA SER A 583 5.25 7.75 43.74
C SER A 583 5.39 8.56 45.04
N ARG A 584 6.03 7.99 46.07
CA ARG A 584 6.30 8.71 47.32
C ARG A 584 7.20 9.93 47.06
N GLY A 585 6.68 11.14 47.29
CA GLY A 585 7.38 12.41 47.00
C GLY A 585 7.14 12.97 45.58
N ARG A 586 6.39 12.26 44.73
CA ARG A 586 5.92 12.72 43.41
C ARG A 586 4.43 12.46 43.27
N ASP A 587 3.62 13.37 43.80
CA ASP A 587 2.17 13.24 43.93
C ASP A 587 1.36 14.30 43.18
N TRP A 588 2.02 15.33 42.65
CA TRP A 588 1.38 16.47 41.97
C TRP A 588 1.63 16.49 40.44
N GLN A 589 2.68 15.83 39.95
CA GLN A 589 3.11 15.90 38.55
C GLN A 589 2.03 15.37 37.58
N LEU A 590 1.36 14.27 37.94
CA LEU A 590 0.28 13.72 37.12
C LEU A 590 -0.91 14.70 37.03
N ASP A 591 -1.30 15.33 38.15
CA ASP A 591 -2.36 16.34 38.13
C ASP A 591 -1.99 17.51 37.21
N ALA A 592 -0.75 18.00 37.31
CA ALA A 592 -0.24 19.05 36.43
C ALA A 592 -0.23 18.62 34.95
N ALA A 593 0.18 17.39 34.66
CA ALA A 593 0.17 16.83 33.30
C ALA A 593 -1.25 16.74 32.72
N LEU A 594 -2.22 16.21 33.48
CA LEU A 594 -3.62 16.14 33.05
C LEU A 594 -4.20 17.54 32.85
N ARG A 595 -3.85 18.51 33.69
CA ARG A 595 -4.27 19.92 33.53
C ARG A 595 -3.75 20.54 32.24
N ILE A 596 -2.48 20.26 31.87
CA ILE A 596 -1.91 20.71 30.60
C ILE A 596 -2.63 20.07 29.42
N LEU A 597 -2.90 18.77 29.48
CA LEU A 597 -3.61 18.07 28.40
C LEU A 597 -5.06 18.59 28.25
N ARG A 598 -5.74 18.90 29.36
CA ARG A 598 -7.09 19.49 29.39
C ARG A 598 -7.20 20.81 28.62
N THR A 599 -6.13 21.59 28.47
CA THR A 599 -6.20 22.86 27.73
C THR A 599 -6.30 22.67 26.21
N HIS A 600 -6.02 21.47 25.70
CA HIS A 600 -5.99 21.15 24.26
C HIS A 600 -6.86 19.94 23.88
N ARG A 601 -7.64 19.39 24.81
CA ARG A 601 -8.43 18.17 24.62
C ARG A 601 -9.86 18.35 25.11
N PRO A 602 -10.85 17.75 24.43
CA PRO A 602 -12.20 17.66 24.97
C PRO A 602 -12.23 17.03 26.37
N PRO A 603 -13.12 17.46 27.27
CA PRO A 603 -13.30 16.81 28.58
C PRO A 603 -13.65 15.32 28.48
N THR A 604 -14.27 14.91 27.36
CA THR A 604 -14.66 13.53 27.05
C THR A 604 -13.52 12.65 26.54
N THR A 605 -12.31 13.20 26.32
CA THR A 605 -11.17 12.42 25.83
C THR A 605 -10.89 11.23 26.75
N PRO A 606 -10.80 9.99 26.23
CA PRO A 606 -10.58 8.82 27.07
C PRO A 606 -9.21 8.85 27.75
N VAL A 607 -9.17 8.44 29.02
CA VAL A 607 -7.97 8.25 29.83
C VAL A 607 -8.03 6.89 30.47
N ALA A 608 -6.95 6.13 30.39
CA ALA A 608 -6.85 4.82 31.01
C ALA A 608 -5.70 4.73 31.99
N PHE A 609 -5.95 4.18 33.17
CA PHE A 609 -4.95 3.85 34.19
C PHE A 609 -4.77 2.34 34.21
N GLY A 610 -3.62 1.85 33.72
CA GLY A 610 -3.28 0.43 33.74
C GLY A 610 -2.27 0.14 34.83
N ARG A 611 -2.72 -0.42 35.95
CA ARG A 611 -1.86 -0.88 37.05
C ARG A 611 -1.50 -2.35 36.85
N ASN A 612 -0.22 -2.69 37.04
CA ASN A 612 0.26 -4.08 36.99
C ASN A 612 -0.14 -4.81 35.70
N VAL A 613 -0.15 -4.11 34.56
CA VAL A 613 -0.58 -4.68 33.28
C VAL A 613 0.20 -5.95 32.97
N SER A 614 -0.53 -7.01 32.64
CA SER A 614 -0.11 -8.41 32.41
C SER A 614 0.41 -9.18 33.63
N ARG A 615 0.14 -8.73 34.86
CA ARG A 615 0.48 -9.45 36.10
C ARG A 615 -0.81 -9.89 36.82
N ASP A 616 -0.67 -10.76 37.82
CA ASP A 616 -1.81 -11.37 38.52
C ASP A 616 -2.76 -10.34 39.16
N ASP A 617 -2.25 -9.18 39.59
CA ASP A 617 -3.02 -8.05 40.14
C ASP A 617 -3.27 -6.93 39.11
N GLU A 618 -3.48 -7.27 37.84
CA GLU A 618 -3.82 -6.31 36.79
C GLU A 618 -5.14 -5.60 37.11
N HIS A 619 -5.11 -4.26 37.08
CA HIS A 619 -6.30 -3.44 37.23
C HIS A 619 -6.28 -2.31 36.20
N VAL A 620 -7.35 -2.19 35.41
CA VAL A 620 -7.49 -1.18 34.36
C VAL A 620 -8.71 -0.33 34.63
N ILE A 621 -8.51 0.97 34.82
CA ILE A 621 -9.59 1.95 34.93
C ILE A 621 -9.64 2.72 33.62
N LEU A 622 -10.76 2.64 32.90
CA LEU A 622 -11.04 3.47 31.73
C LEU A 622 -12.03 4.56 32.13
N THR A 623 -11.63 5.81 31.96
CA THR A 623 -12.41 7.00 32.32
C THR A 623 -12.23 8.10 31.27
N THR A 624 -12.72 9.31 31.57
CA THR A 624 -12.54 10.49 30.72
C THR A 624 -11.54 11.46 31.34
N LEU A 625 -10.99 12.36 30.54
CA LEU A 625 -10.06 13.38 31.00
C LEU A 625 -10.68 14.31 32.05
N ALA A 626 -11.99 14.54 32.00
CA ALA A 626 -12.73 15.27 33.03
C ALA A 626 -12.78 14.53 34.37
N ALA A 627 -13.01 13.21 34.33
CA ALA A 627 -13.20 12.36 35.50
C ALA A 627 -11.93 11.65 35.97
N ALA A 628 -10.81 11.82 35.28
CA ALA A 628 -9.53 11.23 35.63
C ALA A 628 -9.04 11.77 36.99
N ASP A 629 -8.90 10.88 37.96
CA ASP A 629 -8.36 11.16 39.28
C ASP A 629 -6.88 10.72 39.36
N PRO A 630 -5.93 11.64 39.62
CA PRO A 630 -4.53 11.29 39.83
C PRO A 630 -4.27 10.29 40.98
N LEU A 631 -5.23 10.05 41.86
CA LEU A 631 -5.16 9.05 42.94
C LEU A 631 -5.32 7.61 42.44
N ASP A 632 -5.85 7.42 41.22
CA ASP A 632 -5.97 6.11 40.58
C ASP A 632 -4.63 5.54 40.10
N ALA A 633 -3.57 6.36 40.11
CA ALA A 633 -2.23 5.98 39.69
C ALA A 633 -1.27 5.78 40.86
N ASP A 634 -0.44 4.75 40.77
CA ASP A 634 0.73 4.54 41.62
C ASP A 634 2.00 4.29 40.77
N MET A 635 3.08 3.83 41.42
CA MET A 635 4.35 3.57 40.74
C MET A 635 4.33 2.38 39.77
N PHE A 636 3.29 1.52 39.81
CA PHE A 636 3.10 0.39 38.91
C PHE A 636 2.04 0.67 37.85
N THR A 637 1.63 1.93 37.72
CA THR A 637 0.61 2.36 36.77
C THR A 637 1.25 3.02 35.55
N VAL A 638 0.78 2.68 34.36
CA VAL A 638 0.98 3.48 33.14
C VAL A 638 -0.34 4.14 32.78
N VAL A 639 -0.30 5.44 32.48
CA VAL A 639 -1.51 6.20 32.12
C VAL A 639 -1.51 6.48 30.64
N LEU A 640 -2.60 6.15 29.95
CA LEU A 640 -2.76 6.41 28.52
C LEU A 640 -3.85 7.45 28.31
N VAL A 641 -3.48 8.60 27.74
CA VAL A 641 -4.41 9.70 27.44
C VAL A 641 -4.61 9.79 25.94
N GLY A 642 -5.86 9.71 25.50
CA GLY A 642 -6.23 9.84 24.10
C GLY A 642 -5.89 11.21 23.51
N ASN A 643 -5.97 11.31 22.19
CA ASN A 643 -5.97 12.59 21.50
C ASN A 643 -7.39 13.16 21.36
N SER A 644 -7.54 14.27 20.64
CA SER A 644 -8.84 14.91 20.44
C SER A 644 -9.88 14.04 19.72
N GLN A 645 -9.43 13.02 18.98
CA GLN A 645 -10.27 12.11 18.19
C GLN A 645 -10.47 10.75 18.85
N SER A 646 -9.76 10.43 19.93
CA SER A 646 -9.93 9.19 20.67
C SER A 646 -11.32 9.10 21.29
N TYR A 647 -11.91 7.90 21.27
CA TYR A 647 -13.25 7.65 21.80
C TYR A 647 -13.31 6.33 22.59
N MET A 648 -14.29 6.24 23.49
CA MET A 648 -14.63 5.01 24.20
C MET A 648 -15.66 4.22 23.39
N LEU A 649 -15.53 2.90 23.38
CA LEU A 649 -16.49 1.94 22.81
C LEU A 649 -16.79 0.86 23.85
N GLY A 650 -17.79 1.09 24.69
CA GLY A 650 -17.99 0.30 25.90
C GLY A 650 -16.76 0.43 26.81
N GLU A 651 -16.22 -0.71 27.27
CA GLU A 651 -14.99 -0.78 28.08
C GLU A 651 -13.69 -0.73 27.26
N ARG A 652 -13.78 -0.34 25.98
CA ARG A 652 -12.63 -0.24 25.06
C ARG A 652 -12.32 1.20 24.70
N MET A 653 -11.08 1.44 24.29
CA MET A 653 -10.59 2.73 23.80
C MET A 653 -9.98 2.56 22.40
N ALA A 654 -10.32 3.47 21.49
CA ALA A 654 -9.75 3.51 20.15
C ALA A 654 -9.49 4.93 19.69
N THR A 655 -8.47 5.07 18.85
CA THR A 655 -8.22 6.30 18.09
C THR A 655 -8.47 6.00 16.62
N PRO A 656 -9.29 6.80 15.91
CA PRO A 656 -9.58 6.54 14.51
C PRO A 656 -8.35 6.83 13.65
N ARG A 657 -7.99 5.93 12.73
CA ARG A 657 -6.92 6.18 11.72
C ARG A 657 -7.42 6.98 10.51
N GLY A 658 -8.53 7.69 10.67
CA GLY A 658 -9.19 8.41 9.59
C GLY A 658 -9.91 7.54 8.54
N TYR A 659 -10.01 6.21 8.67
CA TYR A 659 -10.77 5.39 7.70
C TYR A 659 -12.26 5.71 7.68
N THR A 660 -12.85 6.14 8.80
CA THR A 660 -14.24 6.60 8.85
C THR A 660 -14.40 8.00 8.28
N ALA A 661 -13.42 8.91 8.47
CA ALA A 661 -13.37 10.19 7.76
C ALA A 661 -13.08 10.01 6.26
N ARG A 662 -12.36 8.94 5.90
CA ARG A 662 -12.10 8.50 4.55
C ARG A 662 -13.33 7.81 3.95
N ALA A 663 -14.09 7.02 4.70
CA ALA A 663 -15.34 6.40 4.28
C ALA A 663 -16.50 7.39 4.27
N GLN A 664 -16.49 8.44 5.11
CA GLN A 664 -17.43 9.56 5.06
C GLN A 664 -17.05 10.57 3.98
N SER A 665 -15.75 10.77 3.72
CA SER A 665 -15.31 11.52 2.52
C SER A 665 -15.42 10.69 1.24
N GLU A 666 -15.37 9.36 1.30
CA GLU A 666 -15.62 8.43 0.19
C GLU A 666 -17.12 8.21 -0.02
N ALA A 667 -17.94 8.27 1.04
CA ALA A 667 -19.41 8.32 0.96
C ALA A 667 -19.88 9.68 0.40
N ASN A 668 -19.31 10.79 0.89
CA ASN A 668 -19.52 12.12 0.31
C ASN A 668 -18.87 12.27 -1.09
N ARG A 669 -17.85 11.47 -1.44
CA ARG A 669 -17.34 11.33 -2.83
C ARG A 669 -18.17 10.35 -3.65
N SER A 670 -18.94 9.46 -3.06
CA SER A 670 -19.84 8.53 -3.77
C SER A 670 -21.19 9.17 -4.12
N GLU A 671 -21.52 10.31 -3.51
CA GLU A 671 -22.47 11.29 -4.05
C GLU A 671 -21.83 12.28 -5.05
N ALA A 672 -20.51 12.21 -5.28
CA ALA A 672 -19.90 12.92 -6.40
C ALA A 672 -20.05 12.08 -7.67
N PHE A 673 -20.94 12.56 -8.54
CA PHE A 673 -21.10 12.21 -9.94
C PHE A 673 -19.76 11.95 -10.67
N PRO A 674 -19.74 11.14 -11.74
CA PRO A 674 -18.53 10.90 -12.53
C PRO A 674 -17.98 12.26 -13.02
N ALA A 675 -16.69 12.30 -13.33
CA ALA A 675 -15.99 13.47 -13.87
C ALA A 675 -16.70 14.02 -15.13
N SER A 676 -17.76 14.79 -14.91
CA SER A 676 -18.15 15.90 -15.77
C SER A 676 -17.22 17.06 -15.43
N ASN A 677 -16.93 17.91 -16.41
CA ASN A 677 -16.38 19.26 -16.26
C ASN A 677 -17.06 20.05 -15.10
N GLN A 678 -16.76 19.74 -13.86
CA GLN A 678 -17.27 20.45 -12.70
C GLN A 678 -16.16 21.34 -12.17
N THR A 679 -16.39 22.63 -12.33
CA THR A 679 -15.69 23.73 -11.68
C THR A 679 -15.42 23.44 -10.20
N PRO A 680 -14.23 23.78 -9.67
CA PRO A 680 -13.91 23.62 -8.25
C PRO A 680 -15.04 24.18 -7.36
N ARG A 681 -15.49 23.40 -6.37
CA ARG A 681 -16.47 23.89 -5.39
C ARG A 681 -15.74 24.75 -4.36
N GLU A 682 -15.69 26.05 -4.60
CA GLU A 682 -15.17 27.05 -3.66
C GLU A 682 -16.15 27.29 -2.51
N TYR A 683 -15.64 27.58 -1.31
CA TYR A 683 -16.45 27.98 -0.16
C TYR A 683 -16.37 29.52 0.01
N PRO A 684 -17.46 30.28 -0.21
CA PRO A 684 -17.42 31.74 -0.23
C PRO A 684 -17.38 32.29 1.20
N ILE A 685 -16.24 32.84 1.60
CA ILE A 685 -16.06 33.50 2.90
C ILE A 685 -16.06 35.03 2.73
N VAL A 686 -16.75 35.73 3.64
CA VAL A 686 -16.70 37.19 3.78
C VAL A 686 -16.14 37.51 5.16
N LEU A 687 -14.99 38.16 5.21
CA LEU A 687 -14.37 38.62 6.45
C LEU A 687 -14.99 39.96 6.86
N THR A 688 -15.56 40.02 8.07
CA THR A 688 -16.30 41.19 8.55
C THR A 688 -15.51 42.05 9.55
N ASP A 689 -14.64 41.45 10.37
CA ASP A 689 -13.69 42.17 11.23
C ASP A 689 -12.29 42.14 10.61
N THR A 690 -12.05 43.02 9.65
CA THR A 690 -10.77 43.15 8.95
C THR A 690 -9.81 44.15 9.61
N SER A 691 -10.24 44.82 10.68
CA SER A 691 -9.44 45.81 11.41
C SER A 691 -8.23 45.19 12.12
N ARG A 692 -8.36 43.91 12.50
CA ARG A 692 -7.32 43.09 13.13
C ARG A 692 -6.57 42.20 12.14
N LEU A 693 -6.88 42.33 10.84
CA LEU A 693 -6.31 41.49 9.80
C LEU A 693 -4.86 41.91 9.54
N SER A 694 -3.91 41.07 9.95
CA SER A 694 -2.51 41.20 9.55
C SER A 694 -2.28 40.48 8.21
N ALA A 695 -1.85 41.22 7.20
CA ALA A 695 -1.57 40.69 5.88
C ALA A 695 -0.13 41.01 5.46
N ILE A 696 0.56 40.02 4.90
CA ILE A 696 1.86 40.20 4.29
C ILE A 696 1.75 40.04 2.77
N VAL A 697 2.32 40.99 2.03
CA VAL A 697 2.42 40.95 0.58
C VAL A 697 3.89 40.85 0.19
N ILE A 698 4.25 39.82 -0.57
CA ILE A 698 5.62 39.56 -0.98
C ILE A 698 5.72 39.80 -2.48
N GLY A 699 6.45 40.86 -2.85
CA GLY A 699 6.56 41.36 -4.22
C GLY A 699 5.91 42.74 -4.40
N GLY A 700 6.71 43.74 -4.77
CA GLY A 700 6.29 45.14 -4.90
C GLY A 700 5.98 45.60 -6.33
N GLY A 701 5.70 44.67 -7.24
CA GLY A 701 5.24 44.98 -8.59
C GLY A 701 3.74 45.32 -8.66
N ALA A 702 3.22 45.51 -9.88
CA ALA A 702 1.82 45.89 -10.11
C ALA A 702 0.78 44.91 -9.52
N VAL A 703 1.13 43.61 -9.43
CA VAL A 703 0.27 42.60 -8.78
C VAL A 703 0.22 42.83 -7.27
N GLY A 704 1.38 43.03 -6.64
CA GLY A 704 1.47 43.34 -5.21
C GLY A 704 0.73 44.63 -4.85
N GLU A 705 0.90 45.69 -5.64
CA GLU A 705 0.18 46.96 -5.43
C GLU A 705 -1.34 46.76 -5.40
N ARG A 706 -1.88 45.96 -6.32
CA ARG A 706 -3.32 45.69 -6.38
C ARG A 706 -3.83 44.95 -5.13
N LYS A 707 -3.04 44.01 -4.60
CA LYS A 707 -3.37 43.28 -3.36
C LYS A 707 -3.32 44.21 -2.15
N VAL A 708 -2.27 45.03 -2.03
CA VAL A 708 -2.13 46.02 -0.97
C VAL A 708 -3.31 47.01 -0.98
N ARG A 709 -3.70 47.52 -2.16
CA ARG A 709 -4.85 48.42 -2.30
C ARG A 709 -6.13 47.82 -1.72
N GLY A 710 -6.48 46.59 -2.13
CA GLY A 710 -7.69 45.92 -1.66
C GLY A 710 -7.69 45.61 -0.16
N LEU A 711 -6.52 45.34 0.42
CA LEU A 711 -6.35 45.14 1.86
C LEU A 711 -6.51 46.45 2.65
N LEU A 712 -5.96 47.55 2.15
CA LEU A 712 -6.10 48.87 2.77
C LEU A 712 -7.54 49.39 2.73
N GLU A 713 -8.30 49.10 1.67
CA GLU A 713 -9.71 49.47 1.56
C GLU A 713 -10.59 48.85 2.66
N VAL A 714 -10.19 47.69 3.19
CA VAL A 714 -10.89 47.01 4.30
C VAL A 714 -10.22 47.26 5.65
N GLY A 715 -9.22 48.15 5.72
CA GLY A 715 -8.57 48.52 6.98
C GLY A 715 -7.61 47.46 7.55
N ALA A 716 -7.09 46.56 6.72
CA ALA A 716 -6.10 45.58 7.15
C ALA A 716 -4.74 46.24 7.44
N SER A 717 -3.98 45.67 8.39
CA SER A 717 -2.58 46.03 8.62
C SER A 717 -1.71 45.29 7.60
N VAL A 718 -1.03 46.03 6.73
CA VAL A 718 -0.28 45.45 5.60
C VAL A 718 1.22 45.65 5.75
N ARG A 719 1.96 44.54 5.68
CA ARG A 719 3.41 44.50 5.58
C ARG A 719 3.82 44.09 4.16
N LEU A 720 4.65 44.90 3.50
CA LEU A 720 5.22 44.63 2.19
C LEU A 720 6.66 44.16 2.35
N VAL A 721 7.00 43.00 1.78
CA VAL A 721 8.40 42.54 1.65
C VAL A 721 8.77 42.52 0.18
N SER A 722 9.66 43.41 -0.23
CA SER A 722 10.14 43.48 -1.62
C SER A 722 11.37 44.37 -1.74
N PRO A 723 12.40 44.00 -2.54
CA PRO A 723 13.55 44.88 -2.82
C PRO A 723 13.16 46.19 -3.51
N THR A 724 12.10 46.14 -4.33
CA THR A 724 11.58 47.27 -5.10
C THR A 724 10.08 47.43 -4.86
N ALA A 725 9.56 48.64 -5.03
CA ALA A 725 8.14 48.96 -4.92
C ALA A 725 7.73 49.92 -6.03
N THR A 726 6.47 49.87 -6.46
CA THR A 726 5.91 50.90 -7.35
C THR A 726 5.86 52.26 -6.63
N PRO A 727 5.81 53.38 -7.37
CA PRO A 727 5.71 54.72 -6.76
C PRO A 727 4.53 54.84 -5.78
N GLN A 728 3.41 54.18 -6.07
CA GLN A 728 2.24 54.20 -5.19
C GLN A 728 2.45 53.43 -3.89
N LEU A 729 3.10 52.26 -3.95
CA LEU A 729 3.45 51.48 -2.76
C LEU A 729 4.45 52.25 -1.88
N ALA A 730 5.44 52.90 -2.48
CA ALA A 730 6.39 53.76 -1.78
C ALA A 730 5.68 54.93 -1.09
N ALA A 731 4.77 55.62 -1.79
CA ALA A 731 3.98 56.71 -1.21
C ALA A 731 3.10 56.25 -0.05
N TRP A 732 2.51 55.04 -0.10
CA TRP A 732 1.76 54.48 1.04
C TRP A 732 2.66 54.11 2.22
N ALA A 733 3.88 53.67 1.97
CA ALA A 733 4.85 53.42 3.03
C ALA A 733 5.31 54.73 3.70
N GLU A 734 5.63 55.76 2.91
CA GLU A 734 5.99 57.11 3.41
C GLU A 734 4.86 57.75 4.22
N ALA A 735 3.61 57.57 3.78
CA ALA A 735 2.42 58.01 4.51
C ALA A 735 2.07 57.14 5.74
N GLY A 736 2.89 56.14 6.07
CA GLY A 736 2.70 55.25 7.23
C GLY A 736 1.49 54.30 7.12
N ARG A 737 0.95 54.11 5.91
CA ARG A 737 -0.22 53.24 5.67
C ARG A 737 0.15 51.76 5.57
N ILE A 738 1.39 51.45 5.22
CA ILE A 738 1.95 50.10 5.18
C ILE A 738 3.35 50.09 5.77
N THR A 739 3.80 48.95 6.28
CA THR A 739 5.22 48.75 6.62
C THR A 739 5.93 48.15 5.41
N TRP A 740 7.02 48.74 4.94
CA TRP A 740 7.80 48.21 3.82
C TRP A 740 9.19 47.77 4.25
N ASP A 741 9.44 46.47 4.16
CA ASP A 741 10.78 45.89 4.28
C ASP A 741 11.42 45.81 2.89
N GLN A 742 12.35 46.73 2.63
CA GLN A 742 13.03 46.87 1.35
C GLN A 742 14.13 45.81 1.16
N ARG A 743 13.72 44.54 1.08
CA ARG A 743 14.61 43.39 0.88
C ARG A 743 13.88 42.20 0.25
N ALA A 744 14.64 41.19 -0.14
CA ALA A 744 14.08 39.93 -0.61
C ALA A 744 13.45 39.13 0.55
N TYR A 745 12.53 38.24 0.18
CA TYR A 745 11.88 37.31 1.10
C TYR A 745 12.88 36.35 1.75
N THR A 746 12.73 36.16 3.05
CA THR A 746 13.47 35.18 3.85
C THR A 746 12.51 34.35 4.69
N GLN A 747 12.93 33.11 4.99
CA GLN A 747 12.14 32.21 5.84
C GLN A 747 11.91 32.84 7.21
N GLY A 748 10.65 32.83 7.66
CA GLY A 748 10.22 33.47 8.92
C GLY A 748 9.53 34.84 8.73
N ASP A 749 9.58 35.44 7.54
CA ASP A 749 8.91 36.73 7.29
C ASP A 749 7.39 36.68 7.43
N LEU A 750 6.81 35.50 7.25
CA LEU A 750 5.36 35.29 7.38
C LEU A 750 4.88 35.33 8.84
N ALA A 751 5.79 35.30 9.82
CA ALA A 751 5.42 35.25 11.23
C ALA A 751 4.47 36.39 11.63
N GLY A 752 3.36 36.02 12.26
CA GLY A 752 2.34 36.95 12.76
C GLY A 752 1.34 37.46 11.71
N ALA A 753 1.47 37.06 10.44
CA ALA A 753 0.47 37.34 9.41
C ALA A 753 -0.66 36.28 9.43
N LEU A 754 -1.90 36.72 9.20
CA LEU A 754 -3.04 35.82 8.95
C LEU A 754 -3.18 35.52 7.46
N LEU A 755 -2.91 36.51 6.60
CA LEU A 755 -2.92 36.35 5.14
C LEU A 755 -1.53 36.60 4.55
N ALA A 756 -1.12 35.76 3.61
CA ALA A 756 0.07 35.94 2.79
C ALA A 756 -0.31 36.03 1.31
N PHE A 757 0.33 36.95 0.58
CA PHE A 757 0.20 37.08 -0.87
C PHE A 757 1.56 36.92 -1.53
N ALA A 758 1.76 35.79 -2.21
CA ALA A 758 2.93 35.54 -3.05
C ALA A 758 2.72 36.18 -4.43
N ALA A 759 3.35 37.33 -4.65
CA ALA A 759 3.16 38.19 -5.82
C ALA A 759 4.50 38.62 -6.44
N THR A 760 5.54 37.79 -6.32
CA THR A 760 6.83 38.04 -6.94
C THR A 760 6.83 37.59 -8.41
N SER A 761 7.79 38.10 -9.19
CA SER A 761 8.03 37.63 -10.57
C SER A 761 8.79 36.31 -10.65
N ASP A 762 9.22 35.74 -9.51
CA ASP A 762 9.97 34.50 -9.44
C ASP A 762 9.07 33.37 -8.90
N ARG A 763 8.71 32.44 -9.78
CA ARG A 763 7.89 31.27 -9.45
C ARG A 763 8.48 30.45 -8.30
N SER A 764 9.80 30.29 -8.26
CA SER A 764 10.47 29.51 -7.21
C SER A 764 10.35 30.16 -5.83
N VAL A 765 10.33 31.50 -5.79
CA VAL A 765 10.06 32.28 -4.58
C VAL A 765 8.60 32.12 -4.18
N ASN A 766 7.65 32.24 -5.12
CA ASN A 766 6.22 32.07 -4.84
C ASN A 766 5.89 30.67 -4.27
N SER A 767 6.45 29.60 -4.86
CA SER A 767 6.26 28.23 -4.35
C SER A 767 6.92 28.01 -2.98
N ARG A 768 8.03 28.71 -2.67
CA ARG A 768 8.62 28.69 -1.32
C ARG A 768 7.71 29.36 -0.30
N ILE A 769 7.18 30.54 -0.63
CA ILE A 769 6.24 31.27 0.23
C ILE A 769 4.99 30.42 0.52
N ALA A 770 4.44 29.75 -0.50
CA ALA A 770 3.29 28.86 -0.33
C ALA A 770 3.57 27.71 0.65
N ARG A 771 4.74 27.07 0.54
CA ARG A 771 5.17 26.02 1.47
C ARG A 771 5.37 26.55 2.90
N ASP A 772 6.07 27.67 3.04
CA ASP A 772 6.32 28.28 4.34
C ASP A 772 5.02 28.70 5.03
N ALA A 773 4.05 29.23 4.26
CA ALA A 773 2.73 29.59 4.76
C ALA A 773 1.94 28.35 5.20
N ALA A 774 1.98 27.26 4.43
CA ALA A 774 1.32 26.01 4.78
C ALA A 774 1.87 25.42 6.10
N VAL A 775 3.20 25.45 6.29
CA VAL A 775 3.85 25.01 7.53
C VAL A 775 3.45 25.90 8.71
N ALA A 776 3.29 27.20 8.49
CA ALA A 776 2.92 28.17 9.51
C ALA A 776 1.40 28.27 9.79
N GLY A 777 0.56 27.55 9.02
CA GLY A 777 -0.91 27.65 9.12
C GLY A 777 -1.48 28.98 8.65
N ILE A 778 -0.76 29.69 7.77
CA ILE A 778 -1.12 31.01 7.25
C ILE A 778 -1.85 30.85 5.91
N LEU A 779 -2.95 31.59 5.73
CA LEU A 779 -3.70 31.54 4.47
C LEU A 779 -2.88 32.23 3.37
N CYS A 780 -2.55 31.51 2.30
CA CYS A 780 -1.71 32.00 1.23
C CYS A 780 -2.44 32.05 -0.12
N ASN A 781 -2.37 33.21 -0.77
CA ASN A 781 -2.76 33.40 -2.17
C ASN A 781 -1.51 33.51 -3.04
N VAL A 782 -1.45 32.68 -4.08
CA VAL A 782 -0.33 32.66 -5.04
C VAL A 782 -0.82 33.24 -6.36
N ALA A 783 -0.14 34.26 -6.86
CA ALA A 783 -0.64 35.07 -7.97
C ALA A 783 -0.56 34.38 -9.34
N ASP A 784 0.45 33.55 -9.57
CA ASP A 784 0.78 32.89 -10.85
C ASP A 784 0.49 31.38 -10.85
N ALA A 785 0.12 30.82 -9.69
CA ALA A 785 -0.33 29.44 -9.52
C ALA A 785 -1.42 29.34 -8.45
N PRO A 786 -2.68 29.62 -8.82
CA PRO A 786 -3.80 29.55 -7.91
C PRO A 786 -3.90 28.19 -7.18
N GLU A 787 -3.48 27.10 -7.84
CA GLU A 787 -3.47 25.74 -7.31
C GLU A 787 -2.48 25.48 -6.16
N GLU A 788 -1.46 26.32 -6.01
CA GLU A 788 -0.49 26.23 -4.90
C GLU A 788 -0.93 27.05 -3.67
N GLY A 789 -1.95 27.90 -3.82
CA GLY A 789 -2.54 28.66 -2.73
C GLY A 789 -3.71 27.92 -2.07
N CYS A 790 -4.11 28.38 -0.89
CA CYS A 790 -5.27 27.83 -0.17
C CYS A 790 -6.51 28.74 -0.22
N PHE A 791 -6.41 29.93 -0.84
CA PHE A 791 -7.56 30.77 -1.15
C PHE A 791 -7.38 31.62 -2.41
N HIS A 792 -8.50 32.01 -3.02
CA HIS A 792 -8.54 32.92 -4.18
C HIS A 792 -9.14 34.27 -3.78
N VAL A 793 -8.70 35.33 -4.47
CA VAL A 793 -9.33 36.66 -4.35
C VAL A 793 -10.28 36.84 -5.53
N PRO A 794 -11.60 36.96 -5.30
CA PRO A 794 -12.57 37.15 -6.37
C PRO A 794 -12.44 38.53 -7.03
N ALA A 795 -13.05 38.70 -8.20
CA ALA A 795 -13.30 40.01 -8.77
C ALA A 795 -14.40 40.70 -7.96
N VAL A 796 -14.11 41.85 -7.36
CA VAL A 796 -15.04 42.55 -6.46
C VAL A 796 -15.50 43.88 -7.06
N TYR A 797 -16.80 44.17 -6.94
CA TYR A 797 -17.41 45.49 -7.19
C TYR A 797 -18.17 45.94 -5.93
N ARG A 798 -18.10 47.22 -5.59
CA ARG A 798 -18.79 47.81 -4.43
C ARG A 798 -19.54 49.07 -4.85
N SER A 799 -20.82 49.16 -4.51
CA SER A 799 -21.66 50.34 -4.75
C SER A 799 -22.88 50.33 -3.83
N GLY A 800 -23.31 51.51 -3.34
CA GLY A 800 -24.56 51.66 -2.58
C GLY A 800 -24.71 50.75 -1.35
N GLY A 801 -23.61 50.42 -0.65
CA GLY A 801 -23.62 49.50 0.49
C GLY A 801 -23.63 48.00 0.13
N VAL A 802 -23.62 47.66 -1.15
CA VAL A 802 -23.59 46.27 -1.64
C VAL A 802 -22.17 45.91 -2.12
N THR A 803 -21.70 44.72 -1.74
CA THR A 803 -20.46 44.12 -2.27
C THR A 803 -20.81 42.91 -3.12
N ILE A 804 -20.32 42.89 -4.36
CA ILE A 804 -20.43 41.75 -5.27
C ILE A 804 -19.05 41.16 -5.46
N ALA A 805 -18.94 39.85 -5.25
CA ALA A 805 -17.74 39.08 -5.50
C ALA A 805 -18.04 37.99 -6.55
N VAL A 806 -17.26 37.97 -7.62
CA VAL A 806 -17.34 36.97 -8.69
C VAL A 806 -16.05 36.18 -8.72
N SER A 807 -16.14 34.85 -8.56
CA SER A 807 -14.99 33.95 -8.64
C SER A 807 -15.14 32.96 -9.79
N SER A 808 -14.01 32.43 -10.25
CA SER A 808 -13.94 31.42 -11.31
C SER A 808 -13.04 30.24 -10.94
N GLY A 809 -12.77 29.98 -9.65
CA GLY A 809 -11.87 28.89 -9.27
C GLY A 809 -10.40 29.20 -9.54
N GLY A 810 -10.04 30.46 -9.76
CA GLY A 810 -8.73 30.85 -10.29
C GLY A 810 -8.50 30.49 -11.78
N ALA A 811 -9.40 29.74 -12.42
CA ALA A 811 -9.21 29.19 -13.77
C ALA A 811 -9.43 30.21 -14.90
N ALA A 812 -10.22 31.27 -14.67
CA ALA A 812 -10.47 32.31 -15.67
C ALA A 812 -10.67 33.71 -15.03
N PRO A 813 -9.59 34.39 -14.60
CA PRO A 813 -9.69 35.68 -13.90
C PRO A 813 -10.31 36.80 -14.75
N ALA A 814 -10.01 36.83 -16.06
CA ALA A 814 -10.58 37.80 -16.99
C ALA A 814 -12.10 37.65 -17.16
N ARG A 815 -12.61 36.41 -17.14
CA ARG A 815 -14.05 36.11 -17.23
C ARG A 815 -14.78 36.55 -15.97
N ALA A 816 -14.19 36.33 -14.79
CA ALA A 816 -14.73 36.81 -13.52
C ALA A 816 -14.80 38.35 -13.47
N ALA A 817 -13.77 39.04 -13.97
CA ALA A 817 -13.77 40.49 -14.10
C ALA A 817 -14.87 41.00 -15.05
N ALA A 818 -14.99 40.40 -16.25
CA ALA A 818 -16.01 40.80 -17.22
C ALA A 818 -17.44 40.58 -16.69
N LEU A 819 -17.69 39.46 -15.99
CA LEU A 819 -18.99 39.19 -15.38
C LEU A 819 -19.30 40.15 -14.24
N ARG A 820 -18.33 40.46 -13.38
CA ARG A 820 -18.46 41.50 -12.36
C ARG A 820 -18.82 42.85 -12.98
N ASP A 821 -18.16 43.26 -14.06
CA ASP A 821 -18.41 44.55 -14.71
C ASP A 821 -19.81 44.61 -15.35
N ALA A 822 -20.26 43.51 -15.95
CA ALA A 822 -21.63 43.40 -16.46
C ALA A 822 -22.67 43.54 -15.34
N ILE A 823 -22.44 42.89 -14.19
CA ILE A 823 -23.32 43.00 -13.01
C ILE A 823 -23.29 44.43 -12.44
N ALA A 824 -22.11 45.05 -12.38
CA ALA A 824 -21.95 46.43 -11.93
C ALA A 824 -22.72 47.42 -12.81
N GLN A 825 -22.64 47.26 -14.13
CA GLN A 825 -23.37 48.08 -15.10
C GLN A 825 -24.88 47.90 -14.96
N TRP A 826 -25.35 46.66 -14.77
CA TRP A 826 -26.76 46.35 -14.52
C TRP A 826 -27.28 46.99 -13.22
N LEU A 827 -26.50 46.94 -12.14
CA LEU A 827 -26.87 47.60 -10.89
C LEU A 827 -26.90 49.12 -11.02
N GLY A 828 -25.96 49.71 -11.77
CA GLY A 828 -25.97 51.15 -12.06
C GLY A 828 -27.21 51.60 -12.83
N GLN A 829 -27.78 50.74 -13.68
CA GLN A 829 -29.03 51.00 -14.39
C GLN A 829 -30.27 50.78 -13.50
N SER A 830 -30.21 49.83 -12.57
CA SER A 830 -31.35 49.42 -11.72
C SER A 830 -31.50 50.24 -10.43
N LEU A 831 -30.39 50.76 -9.88
CA LEU A 831 -30.39 51.67 -8.73
C LEU A 831 -30.78 53.12 -9.09
N ASN A 832 -30.98 53.40 -10.38
CA ASN A 832 -31.64 54.62 -10.87
C ASN A 832 -33.18 54.52 -10.88
N ILE A 833 -33.75 53.42 -10.38
CA ILE A 833 -35.18 53.33 -10.09
C ILE A 833 -35.37 53.84 -8.66
N GLU A 834 -35.55 55.15 -8.55
CA GLU A 834 -35.98 55.80 -7.32
C GLU A 834 -37.28 55.16 -6.79
N GLY A 835 -37.26 54.88 -5.49
CA GLY A 835 -38.45 54.80 -4.67
C GLY A 835 -39.10 53.44 -4.62
N HIS A 836 -38.72 52.61 -3.64
CA HIS A 836 -39.65 52.17 -2.60
C HIS A 836 -38.84 51.69 -1.40
N ARG A 837 -38.92 52.48 -0.32
CA ARG A 837 -38.48 52.12 1.03
C ARG A 837 -39.35 51.00 1.59
#